data_AF-A0A8J7NQ98-F1
#
_entry.id   AF-A0A8J7NQ98-F1
#
_cell.length_a   1.000
_cell.length_b   1.000
_cell.length_c   1.000
_cell.angle_alpha   90.00
_cell.angle_beta   90.00
_cell.angle_gamma   90.00
#
_symmetry.space_group_name_H-M   'P 1'
#
loop_
_entity.id
_entity.type
_entity.pdbx_description
1 polymer ?
#
loop_
_entity_poly.entity_id
_entity_poly.type
_entity_poly.pdbx_seq_one_letter_code
_entity_poly.pdbx_strand_id
1 'polypeptide(L)'
;MNPYTLFILVHDHAHWDLSSGPFTPGDSCTGLVDGLLNCREIREAPNILTLHVTSFPFALQTQYTRVSPYNEIHWPSAYSNDVDLYHENTKYFGLSEFIDSTRSGSSLPLMRYDNSFEAMVMGLGERFPKIHSAIIRTYVLMQHYAVAMMAVSGSLHLKKYTSVETLEIVQNLVNSPQKCPSRHGHMVLLRIPSLPLARVAYERLCQVRERLGLQYLFEVILGNPSSPLSVGKHFVDQLKMWLKIQDADWVPRTYLELEALPCILILTGMDPQGESLPRSLKYCDLRLISSTYLMRTALEQELGLAAYLVKSDQLRDKAAVSDLSDSDPEKLSGTDNEDEELVGDGDALSSIKRSPVKRQRSFSHDSAASSVSSKSSTVSSEPPTEKLGTNPHPAEASNPDSRVRDMDTQRLSLERETREPCDENSPSCDMLEDQRRQSKSTSSGSSSAQNSAVSHPVQRCSWAKSLNQPPIVLLPKAVYDIVVAVDSSGLPKSTSFLPHHSVNWASSFRPLLSKMMTCTEQSLYYRQWTVPRPNHMDSNNRAEGRMDNFHPRRLLLSGPPQVGKTGAYLQFLSILSRMLIRLMEVDIYDEEDINTSVKEESVQYHQPGAARPNIDIIRAMPFDYTVHDPKYEDVSPVYSPDFSFSSEGSSRRHDEVYLCRRTNRMKLSKYAAYNTYHHCEQCHQYMGFNPRYQLYESTLHAFTFSYLMHGEEIQLYFIIPKSKEHHFTFSQPGGQLESMRLPLTTDRNPDCIKSPIFTPTTGRHEHGLFNLHHAMDGASHLHILVVKEYEMAVYKKYWPNHIMLVLPTIFNGAGVGAAHFLIKELSYHNLELERSRQEELGIRPQDIWPFIILADDSCVMWNIVDVSADNKSQPTAVERNVSLKHVLQHIEGTQGITLYGMCGMRKWSSRGSAAPSKEPFSRCHVHDFVLLNIDLTQNVQYNQNRFTCDDIDFNLRVHNAGLLICRFNNFNVMKKQIAIGGHRTFIIKSKVNDVPSTVPPSQYICAPDSKHTFLSAPAQLLLEKYLQHTSQRLFPLSLRNYSHPVLSVDCYLNLGPEVTVCYVSSRPHSINISTAGLLFSGLLLYVCDSFVTAGFLKKFHFLKGAALCVICQDRNSLRQTVVRLELEEEWRLRLRDEFQTANSKEDKPLFFLTGKHV
;
A
#
# COMPACT_ATOMS: atom_id res chain seq x y z
N MET A 1 5.68 24.83 2.69
CA MET A 1 6.38 23.54 2.51
C MET A 1 6.09 23.01 1.12
N ASN A 2 6.85 22.02 0.62
CA ASN A 2 6.51 21.30 -0.61
C ASN A 2 5.25 20.44 -0.37
N PRO A 3 4.13 20.63 -1.10
CA PRO A 3 2.92 19.84 -0.91
C PRO A 3 3.09 18.35 -1.27
N TYR A 4 4.07 18.03 -2.13
CA TYR A 4 4.37 16.66 -2.56
C TYR A 4 5.29 15.88 -1.61
N THR A 5 5.49 16.38 -0.38
CA THR A 5 6.32 15.72 0.65
C THR A 5 5.51 15.55 1.92
N LEU A 6 5.28 14.30 2.34
CA LEU A 6 4.67 13.99 3.64
C LEU A 6 5.72 14.18 4.73
N PHE A 7 5.43 15.05 5.70
CA PHE A 7 6.22 15.22 6.92
C PHE A 7 5.52 14.49 8.07
N ILE A 8 6.30 13.77 8.89
CA ILE A 8 5.76 13.01 10.04
C ILE A 8 6.41 13.55 11.31
N LEU A 9 5.60 14.19 12.15
CA LEU A 9 6.00 14.83 13.38
C LEU A 9 5.79 13.86 14.54
N VAL A 10 6.87 13.22 15.00
CA VAL A 10 6.84 12.30 16.15
C VAL A 10 7.01 13.11 17.44
N HIS A 11 6.02 13.04 18.33
CA HIS A 11 6.02 13.73 19.62
C HIS A 11 6.01 12.71 20.76
N ASP A 12 7.20 12.36 21.27
CA ASP A 12 7.34 11.52 22.45
C ASP A 12 7.01 12.26 23.74
N HIS A 13 6.64 11.52 24.79
CA HIS A 13 6.31 12.04 26.10
C HIS A 13 7.51 12.74 26.77
N ALA A 14 8.76 12.37 26.45
CA ALA A 14 9.95 13.08 26.93
C ALA A 14 9.94 14.58 26.53
N HIS A 15 9.40 14.92 25.35
CA HIS A 15 9.31 16.31 24.90
C HIS A 15 8.29 17.14 25.70
N TRP A 16 7.32 16.46 26.35
CA TRP A 16 6.30 17.09 27.17
C TRP A 16 6.89 17.61 28.49
N ASP A 17 7.55 16.72 29.23
CA ASP A 17 8.06 16.99 30.58
C ASP A 17 9.25 17.96 30.59
N LEU A 18 10.02 18.05 29.49
CA LEU A 18 11.04 19.07 29.29
C LEU A 18 10.45 20.49 29.15
N SER A 19 9.18 20.62 28.74
CA SER A 19 8.54 21.90 28.43
C SER A 19 7.83 22.56 29.63
N SER A 20 7.74 21.87 30.77
CA SER A 20 6.93 22.25 31.92
C SER A 20 7.72 22.62 33.17
N GLY A 21 8.99 23.01 33.00
CA GLY A 21 9.80 23.60 34.06
C GLY A 21 9.17 24.87 34.68
N PRO A 22 9.64 25.32 35.85
CA PRO A 22 9.03 26.44 36.58
C PRO A 22 9.17 27.76 35.81
N PHE A 23 8.07 28.18 35.17
CA PHE A 23 7.97 29.43 34.42
C PHE A 23 8.24 30.65 35.32
N THR A 24 9.06 31.57 34.83
CA THR A 24 9.12 32.95 35.35
C THR A 24 7.77 33.64 35.14
N PRO A 25 7.20 34.32 36.15
CA PRO A 25 5.90 34.97 36.03
C PRO A 25 6.00 36.24 35.17
N GLY A 26 5.69 36.10 33.87
CA GLY A 26 5.70 37.23 32.92
C GLY A 26 5.18 36.89 31.53
N ASP A 27 5.55 35.73 30.97
CA ASP A 27 5.20 35.36 29.59
C ASP A 27 3.80 34.73 29.45
N SER A 28 3.26 34.81 28.24
CA SER A 28 1.88 34.45 27.90
C SER A 28 1.53 32.97 28.16
N CYS A 29 0.30 32.74 28.65
CA CYS A 29 -0.20 31.46 29.18
C CYS A 29 -0.28 30.24 28.21
N THR A 30 0.28 30.31 27.01
CA THR A 30 0.35 29.19 26.04
C THR A 30 1.61 28.36 26.27
N GLY A 31 1.45 27.09 26.63
CA GLY A 31 2.60 26.17 26.80
C GLY A 31 3.36 25.95 25.48
N LEU A 32 4.68 25.76 25.54
CA LEU A 32 5.54 25.66 24.35
C LEU A 32 5.08 24.57 23.36
N VAL A 33 4.59 23.44 23.86
CA VAL A 33 4.08 22.34 23.02
C VAL A 33 2.72 22.66 22.39
N ASP A 34 1.87 23.47 23.03
CA ASP A 34 0.65 24.00 22.40
C ASP A 34 1.03 24.92 21.24
N GLY A 35 1.95 25.85 21.48
CA GLY A 35 2.49 26.75 20.46
C GLY A 35 3.14 26.03 19.27
N LEU A 36 3.77 24.87 19.48
CA LEU A 36 4.32 24.05 18.40
C LEU A 36 3.26 23.19 17.68
N LEU A 37 2.54 22.34 18.40
CA LEU A 37 1.68 21.32 17.77
C LEU A 37 0.35 21.88 17.25
N ASN A 38 -0.12 22.99 17.82
CA ASN A 38 -1.40 23.62 17.47
C ASN A 38 -1.25 24.95 16.72
N CYS A 39 -0.04 25.32 16.29
CA CYS A 39 0.14 26.44 15.36
C CYS A 39 -0.68 26.22 14.09
N ARG A 40 -1.04 27.33 13.44
CA ARG A 40 -1.93 27.32 12.29
C ARG A 40 -1.33 26.51 11.14
N GLU A 41 -0.04 26.68 10.95
CA GLU A 41 0.80 26.10 9.91
C GLU A 41 0.80 24.58 9.97
N ILE A 42 0.99 23.99 11.16
CA ILE A 42 1.00 22.53 11.35
C ILE A 42 -0.42 21.96 11.35
N ARG A 43 -1.40 22.67 11.90
CA ARG A 43 -2.80 22.22 11.98
C ARG A 43 -3.48 22.19 10.60
N GLU A 44 -3.26 23.21 9.77
CA GLU A 44 -3.93 23.36 8.47
C GLU A 44 -3.15 22.73 7.30
N ALA A 45 -1.86 22.41 7.46
CA ALA A 45 -1.09 21.73 6.42
C ALA A 45 -1.67 20.34 6.06
N PRO A 46 -1.95 20.06 4.77
CA PRO A 46 -2.51 18.77 4.33
C PRO A 46 -1.47 17.64 4.39
N ASN A 47 -0.19 17.97 4.31
CA ASN A 47 0.94 17.07 4.15
C ASN A 47 1.74 16.84 5.45
N ILE A 48 1.14 17.09 6.62
CA ILE A 48 1.75 16.81 7.93
C ILE A 48 0.89 15.81 8.71
N LEU A 49 1.53 14.75 9.19
CA LEU A 49 0.97 13.73 10.09
C LEU A 49 1.64 13.85 11.46
N THR A 50 0.86 13.96 12.54
CA THR A 50 1.39 13.99 13.92
C THR A 50 1.20 12.63 14.58
N LEU A 51 2.28 12.05 15.09
CA LEU A 51 2.26 10.82 15.87
C LEU A 51 2.68 11.12 17.31
N HIS A 52 1.72 11.14 18.23
CA HIS A 52 1.99 11.23 19.65
C HIS A 52 2.44 9.85 20.17
N VAL A 53 3.46 9.81 21.03
CA VAL A 53 3.99 8.57 21.63
C VAL A 53 4.04 8.75 23.15
N THR A 54 3.43 7.84 23.93
CA THR A 54 3.37 7.98 25.39
C THR A 54 3.27 6.67 26.16
N SER A 55 3.66 6.70 27.45
CA SER A 55 3.31 5.67 28.44
C SER A 55 2.14 6.02 29.34
N PHE A 56 1.67 7.27 29.29
CA PHE A 56 0.63 7.80 30.15
C PHE A 56 -0.50 8.33 29.25
N PRO A 57 -1.31 7.44 28.64
CA PRO A 57 -2.30 7.84 27.65
C PRO A 57 -3.34 8.81 28.23
N PHE A 58 -3.63 8.70 29.52
CA PHE A 58 -4.45 9.64 30.28
C PHE A 58 -3.92 11.08 30.35
N ALA A 59 -2.65 11.32 30.00
CA ALA A 59 -2.10 12.68 29.86
C ALA A 59 -2.44 13.33 28.50
N LEU A 60 -2.88 12.56 27.50
CA LEU A 60 -3.24 13.06 26.15
C LEU A 60 -4.70 12.76 25.75
N GLN A 61 -5.34 11.80 26.42
CA GLN A 61 -6.74 11.43 26.25
C GLN A 61 -7.64 12.28 27.17
N THR A 62 -7.62 13.60 26.97
CA THR A 62 -8.44 14.55 27.76
C THR A 62 -9.82 14.77 27.15
N GLN A 63 -10.75 15.38 27.90
CA GLN A 63 -12.08 15.81 27.42
C GLN A 63 -12.03 16.66 26.14
N TYR A 64 -10.91 17.36 25.89
CA TYR A 64 -10.74 18.27 24.77
C TYR A 64 -9.68 17.79 23.76
N THR A 65 -9.28 16.51 23.80
CA THR A 65 -8.21 15.99 22.92
C THR A 65 -8.58 16.05 21.43
N ARG A 66 -7.62 16.41 20.60
CA ARG A 66 -7.74 16.39 19.12
C ARG A 66 -7.48 15.02 18.50
N VAL A 67 -7.08 14.01 19.28
CA VAL A 67 -6.86 12.64 18.79
C VAL A 67 -8.19 11.88 18.76
N SER A 68 -8.57 11.34 17.61
CA SER A 68 -9.73 10.42 17.48
C SER A 68 -9.46 9.10 18.23
N PRO A 69 -10.44 8.49 18.94
CA PRO A 69 -10.26 7.17 19.54
C PRO A 69 -10.02 6.06 18.49
N TYR A 70 -10.43 6.29 17.23
CA TYR A 70 -10.15 5.39 16.10
C TYR A 70 -8.71 5.52 15.56
N ASN A 71 -7.95 6.52 16.02
CA ASN A 71 -6.57 6.80 15.60
C ASN A 71 -5.53 6.36 16.66
N GLU A 72 -5.91 5.46 17.56
CA GLU A 72 -5.08 5.02 18.69
C GLU A 72 -4.54 3.61 18.47
N ILE A 73 -3.25 3.43 18.77
CA ILE A 73 -2.54 2.15 18.71
C ILE A 73 -2.02 1.86 20.11
N HIS A 74 -2.39 0.69 20.64
CA HIS A 74 -1.93 0.20 21.94
C HIS A 74 -0.83 -0.85 21.74
N TRP A 75 0.32 -0.64 22.38
CA TRP A 75 1.53 -1.42 22.16
C TRP A 75 2.14 -1.93 23.49
N PRO A 76 2.36 -3.24 23.68
CA PRO A 76 1.91 -4.35 22.81
C PRO A 76 0.38 -4.45 22.76
N SER A 77 -0.16 -5.12 21.74
CA SER A 77 -1.60 -5.37 21.65
C SER A 77 -2.05 -6.37 22.72
N ALA A 78 -3.15 -6.06 23.42
CA ALA A 78 -3.68 -6.93 24.48
C ALA A 78 -4.26 -8.26 23.96
N TYR A 79 -4.57 -8.33 22.66
CA TYR A 79 -4.86 -9.55 21.93
C TYR A 79 -3.69 -9.87 20.99
N SER A 80 -3.24 -11.11 21.02
CA SER A 80 -2.24 -11.68 20.11
C SER A 80 -2.74 -13.04 19.62
N ASN A 81 -3.79 -13.04 18.82
CA ASN A 81 -4.21 -14.22 18.07
C ASN A 81 -3.41 -14.27 16.75
N ASP A 82 -2.66 -15.34 16.56
CA ASP A 82 -2.21 -15.91 15.28
C ASP A 82 -1.41 -15.03 14.28
N VAL A 83 -0.77 -13.93 14.72
CA VAL A 83 0.25 -13.23 13.91
C VAL A 83 1.54 -12.99 14.69
N ASP A 84 2.47 -13.94 14.56
CA ASP A 84 3.79 -13.94 15.20
C ASP A 84 4.68 -12.76 14.72
N LEU A 85 4.63 -11.64 15.44
CA LEU A 85 5.68 -10.62 15.44
C LEU A 85 6.72 -10.82 16.55
N TYR A 86 6.45 -11.72 17.51
CA TYR A 86 7.40 -12.21 18.51
C TYR A 86 7.13 -13.70 18.78
N HIS A 87 8.08 -14.58 18.46
CA HIS A 87 7.99 -16.04 18.68
C HIS A 87 8.04 -16.48 20.17
N GLU A 88 7.70 -15.60 21.12
CA GLU A 88 7.81 -15.86 22.55
C GLU A 88 6.62 -15.27 23.32
N ASN A 89 5.91 -16.10 24.09
CA ASN A 89 4.85 -15.70 25.01
C ASN A 89 5.41 -14.82 26.13
N THR A 90 5.60 -13.53 25.89
CA THR A 90 6.12 -12.58 26.90
C THR A 90 4.98 -11.84 27.59
N LYS A 91 4.94 -11.93 28.92
CA LYS A 91 4.03 -11.15 29.77
C LYS A 91 4.74 -9.86 30.20
N TYR A 92 4.08 -8.72 30.06
CA TYR A 92 4.55 -7.48 30.69
C TYR A 92 4.40 -7.55 32.21
N PHE A 93 5.47 -7.20 32.92
CA PHE A 93 5.54 -7.17 34.38
C PHE A 93 5.82 -5.73 34.83
N GLY A 94 4.79 -5.04 35.31
CA GLY A 94 4.84 -3.68 35.81
C GLY A 94 4.04 -3.52 37.11
N LEU A 95 3.49 -2.32 37.34
CA LEU A 95 2.89 -1.93 38.63
C LEU A 95 1.78 -2.89 39.11
N SER A 96 0.91 -3.36 38.22
CA SER A 96 -0.13 -4.33 38.54
C SER A 96 0.46 -5.66 39.04
N GLU A 97 1.47 -6.18 38.35
CA GLU A 97 2.09 -7.47 38.64
C GLU A 97 2.98 -7.39 39.90
N PHE A 98 3.60 -6.24 40.16
CA PHE A 98 4.28 -5.94 41.41
C PHE A 98 3.32 -5.94 42.60
N ILE A 99 2.17 -5.27 42.51
CA ILE A 99 1.14 -5.27 43.57
C ILE A 99 0.58 -6.68 43.78
N ASP A 100 0.28 -7.40 42.70
CA ASP A 100 -0.29 -8.75 42.77
C ASP A 100 0.73 -9.77 43.32
N SER A 101 2.03 -9.63 43.00
CA SER A 101 3.12 -10.42 43.60
C SER A 101 3.12 -10.30 45.12
N THR A 102 3.06 -9.08 45.67
CA THR A 102 3.01 -8.83 47.12
C THR A 102 1.75 -9.41 47.79
N ARG A 103 0.66 -9.61 47.04
CA ARG A 103 -0.60 -10.21 47.53
C ARG A 103 -0.65 -11.74 47.38
N SER A 104 0.11 -12.32 46.45
CA SER A 104 -0.02 -13.72 46.02
C SER A 104 0.38 -14.78 47.05
N GLY A 105 1.24 -14.45 48.02
CA GLY A 105 1.66 -15.33 49.13
C GLY A 105 2.51 -16.55 48.75
N SER A 106 2.53 -16.97 47.48
CA SER A 106 3.23 -18.15 46.98
C SER A 106 4.73 -17.95 46.72
N SER A 107 5.23 -16.73 46.84
CA SER A 107 6.64 -16.36 46.63
C SER A 107 7.04 -15.17 47.52
N LEU A 108 8.34 -14.91 47.66
CA LEU A 108 8.83 -13.72 48.36
C LEU A 108 8.38 -12.46 47.61
N PRO A 109 7.83 -11.44 48.30
CA PRO A 109 7.31 -10.25 47.66
C PRO A 109 8.42 -9.49 46.92
N LEU A 110 8.11 -9.07 45.69
CA LEU A 110 9.04 -8.33 44.83
C LEU A 110 9.11 -6.85 45.20
N MET A 111 8.00 -6.23 45.63
CA MET A 111 8.05 -4.94 46.33
C MET A 111 8.24 -5.17 47.82
N ARG A 112 9.19 -4.44 48.42
CA ARG A 112 9.52 -4.49 49.85
C ARG A 112 9.77 -3.08 50.39
N TYR A 113 9.81 -2.95 51.71
CA TYR A 113 10.25 -1.75 52.42
C TYR A 113 11.11 -2.17 53.63
N ASP A 114 12.04 -1.30 54.04
CA ASP A 114 13.05 -1.62 55.06
C ASP A 114 12.69 -0.95 56.40
N ASN A 115 12.17 -1.76 57.34
CA ASN A 115 11.80 -1.29 58.68
C ASN A 115 13.02 -0.79 59.50
N SER A 116 14.21 -1.33 59.27
CA SER A 116 15.41 -0.96 60.04
C SER A 116 15.96 0.39 59.60
N PHE A 117 15.96 0.63 58.29
CA PHE A 117 16.27 1.93 57.67
C PHE A 117 15.30 3.01 58.14
N GLU A 118 13.98 2.77 58.01
CA GLU A 118 12.97 3.78 58.35
C GLU A 118 12.98 4.12 59.85
N ALA A 119 13.18 3.13 60.73
CA ALA A 119 13.33 3.39 62.17
C ALA A 119 14.57 4.24 62.50
N MET A 120 15.71 3.97 61.85
CA MET A 120 16.94 4.75 62.04
C MET A 120 16.78 6.18 61.50
N VAL A 121 16.13 6.33 60.34
CA VAL A 121 15.83 7.64 59.74
C VAL A 121 14.90 8.46 60.64
N MET A 122 13.87 7.85 61.24
CA MET A 122 12.96 8.56 62.14
C MET A 122 13.65 9.02 63.42
N GLY A 123 14.39 8.14 64.12
CA GLY A 123 15.13 8.53 65.33
C GLY A 123 16.22 9.59 65.08
N LEU A 124 16.81 9.63 63.88
CA LEU A 124 17.74 10.69 63.49
C LEU A 124 17.02 11.99 63.07
N GLY A 125 15.84 11.90 62.46
CA GLY A 125 14.99 13.05 62.13
C GLY A 125 14.51 13.78 63.38
N GLU A 126 14.01 13.05 64.38
CA GLU A 126 13.61 13.58 65.69
C GLU A 126 14.78 14.22 66.44
N ARG A 127 15.99 13.64 66.33
CA ARG A 127 17.20 14.16 66.96
C ARG A 127 17.79 15.39 66.24
N PHE A 128 17.57 15.53 64.93
CA PHE A 128 18.15 16.60 64.10
C PHE A 128 17.10 17.30 63.22
N PRO A 129 16.04 17.91 63.79
CA PRO A 129 14.90 18.43 63.04
C PRO A 129 15.20 19.63 62.12
N LYS A 130 16.41 20.20 62.20
CA LYS A 130 16.89 21.26 61.28
C LYS A 130 17.54 20.71 59.99
N ILE A 131 17.77 19.40 59.87
CA ILE A 131 18.38 18.79 58.70
C ILE A 131 17.28 18.24 57.78
N HIS A 132 17.33 18.59 56.49
CA HIS A 132 16.33 18.14 55.53
C HIS A 132 16.32 16.60 55.37
N SER A 133 15.13 15.99 55.36
CA SER A 133 14.97 14.53 55.47
C SER A 133 15.72 13.73 54.39
N ALA A 134 15.79 14.24 53.15
CA ALA A 134 16.55 13.59 52.08
C ALA A 134 18.06 13.49 52.37
N ILE A 135 18.63 14.44 53.13
CA ILE A 135 20.03 14.41 53.55
C ILE A 135 20.22 13.27 54.57
N ILE A 136 19.38 13.21 55.61
CA ILE A 136 19.42 12.16 56.64
C ILE A 136 19.25 10.78 55.98
N ARG A 137 18.23 10.60 55.14
CA ARG A 137 17.97 9.35 54.40
C ARG A 137 19.16 8.92 53.55
N THR A 138 19.80 9.84 52.82
CA THR A 138 20.99 9.52 52.01
C THR A 138 22.17 9.08 52.87
N TYR A 139 22.50 9.80 53.94
CA TYR A 139 23.60 9.43 54.84
C TYR A 139 23.39 8.08 55.52
N VAL A 140 22.18 7.82 56.02
CA VAL A 140 21.81 6.52 56.62
C VAL A 140 21.92 5.40 55.59
N LEU A 141 21.44 5.60 54.37
CA LEU A 141 21.53 4.59 53.30
C LEU A 141 22.99 4.30 52.93
N MET A 142 23.83 5.33 52.80
CA MET A 142 25.27 5.16 52.54
C MET A 142 26.01 4.48 53.69
N GLN A 143 25.58 4.71 54.93
CA GLN A 143 26.08 3.96 56.09
C GLN A 143 25.68 2.48 56.01
N HIS A 144 24.44 2.15 55.66
CA HIS A 144 24.00 0.75 55.47
C HIS A 144 24.81 0.04 54.38
N TYR A 145 24.96 0.65 53.19
CA TYR A 145 25.77 0.05 52.10
C TYR A 145 27.24 -0.13 52.51
N ALA A 146 27.85 0.87 53.19
CA ALA A 146 29.22 0.76 53.67
C ALA A 146 29.41 -0.35 54.72
N VAL A 147 28.50 -0.44 55.69
CA VAL A 147 28.52 -1.48 56.73
C VAL A 147 28.28 -2.87 56.13
N ALA A 148 27.35 -3.00 55.18
CA ALA A 148 27.12 -4.24 54.46
C ALA A 148 28.36 -4.68 53.66
N MET A 149 29.05 -3.76 52.95
CA MET A 149 30.29 -4.07 52.23
C MET A 149 31.40 -4.56 53.18
N MET A 150 31.60 -3.91 54.33
CA MET A 150 32.57 -4.36 55.34
C MET A 150 32.18 -5.75 55.91
N ALA A 151 30.89 -5.98 56.16
CA ALA A 151 30.38 -7.23 56.72
C ALA A 151 30.44 -8.43 55.75
N VAL A 152 30.36 -8.18 54.44
CA VAL A 152 30.56 -9.18 53.38
C VAL A 152 32.06 -9.43 53.15
N SER A 153 32.90 -8.41 53.29
CA SER A 153 34.37 -8.49 53.16
C SER A 153 35.07 -9.07 54.41
N GLY A 154 34.35 -9.83 55.24
CA GLY A 154 34.89 -10.58 56.39
C GLY A 154 34.51 -10.07 57.79
N SER A 155 34.05 -8.83 57.94
CA SER A 155 33.73 -8.25 59.26
C SER A 155 32.36 -8.68 59.80
N LEU A 156 32.17 -9.99 60.01
CA LEU A 156 30.88 -10.62 60.34
C LEU A 156 30.14 -10.00 61.54
N HIS A 157 30.86 -9.46 62.52
CA HIS A 157 30.27 -8.79 63.69
C HIS A 157 29.46 -7.53 63.30
N LEU A 158 29.82 -6.86 62.19
CA LEU A 158 29.14 -5.66 61.70
C LEU A 158 27.76 -5.93 61.09
N LYS A 159 27.38 -7.19 60.84
CA LYS A 159 26.05 -7.56 60.31
C LYS A 159 24.88 -7.01 61.14
N LYS A 160 25.09 -6.76 62.44
CA LYS A 160 24.08 -6.18 63.35
C LYS A 160 23.81 -4.69 63.14
N TYR A 161 24.66 -3.98 62.39
CA TYR A 161 24.56 -2.53 62.14
C TYR A 161 24.10 -2.20 60.71
N THR A 162 23.59 -3.19 59.96
CA THR A 162 22.94 -3.00 58.66
C THR A 162 21.58 -3.70 58.62
N SER A 163 20.67 -3.21 57.78
CA SER A 163 19.41 -3.90 57.48
C SER A 163 19.66 -5.19 56.68
N VAL A 164 18.69 -6.10 56.75
CA VAL A 164 18.75 -7.42 56.08
C VAL A 164 18.69 -7.24 54.57
N GLU A 165 17.87 -6.29 54.11
CA GLU A 165 17.64 -5.91 52.73
C GLU A 165 18.92 -5.41 52.06
N THR A 166 19.61 -4.43 52.70
CA THR A 166 20.88 -3.90 52.17
C THR A 166 21.99 -4.96 52.22
N LEU A 167 21.96 -5.84 53.23
CA LEU A 167 22.90 -6.95 53.34
C LEU A 167 22.67 -8.03 52.28
N GLU A 168 21.42 -8.32 51.90
CA GLU A 168 21.06 -9.21 50.77
C GLU A 168 21.60 -8.66 49.44
N ILE A 169 21.36 -7.37 49.19
CA ILE A 169 21.82 -6.66 47.98
C ILE A 169 23.33 -6.77 47.84
N VAL A 170 24.08 -6.34 48.86
CA VAL A 170 25.56 -6.33 48.79
C VAL A 170 26.14 -7.74 48.76
N GLN A 171 25.54 -8.71 49.46
CA GLN A 171 25.94 -10.11 49.32
C GLN A 171 25.76 -10.61 47.88
N ASN A 172 24.64 -10.30 47.22
CA ASN A 172 24.41 -10.76 45.86
C ASN A 172 25.24 -10.00 44.81
N LEU A 173 25.51 -8.71 45.01
CA LEU A 173 26.41 -7.92 44.18
C LEU A 173 27.84 -8.47 44.20
N VAL A 174 28.42 -8.68 45.39
CA VAL A 174 29.81 -9.13 45.54
C VAL A 174 30.00 -10.61 45.18
N ASN A 175 29.06 -11.48 45.55
CA ASN A 175 29.21 -12.93 45.36
C ASN A 175 28.73 -13.44 43.99
N SER A 176 28.00 -12.66 43.17
CA SER A 176 27.56 -13.11 41.84
C SER A 176 28.70 -13.24 40.81
N PRO A 177 29.59 -12.24 40.59
CA PRO A 177 30.69 -12.36 39.62
C PRO A 177 31.71 -13.44 40.01
N GLN A 178 31.85 -13.75 41.29
CA GLN A 178 32.70 -14.84 41.78
C GLN A 178 32.14 -16.25 41.47
N LYS A 179 30.86 -16.36 41.13
CA LYS A 179 30.16 -17.64 40.87
C LYS A 179 29.92 -17.93 39.39
N CYS A 180 30.19 -17.00 38.49
CA CYS A 180 30.10 -17.19 37.05
C CYS A 180 31.50 -17.15 36.43
N PRO A 181 31.94 -18.15 35.64
CA PRO A 181 33.27 -18.14 35.01
C PRO A 181 33.55 -16.88 34.17
N SER A 182 32.52 -16.33 33.52
CA SER A 182 32.59 -15.09 32.72
C SER A 182 32.62 -13.80 33.54
N ARG A 183 32.60 -13.87 34.88
CA ARG A 183 32.45 -12.73 35.82
C ARG A 183 31.15 -11.92 35.70
N HIS A 184 30.14 -12.44 35.01
CA HIS A 184 28.79 -11.83 34.96
C HIS A 184 28.18 -11.74 36.37
N GLY A 185 27.53 -10.62 36.67
CA GLY A 185 26.92 -10.35 37.97
C GLY A 185 25.53 -9.72 37.87
N HIS A 186 25.17 -8.95 38.91
CA HIS A 186 23.90 -8.24 39.00
C HIS A 186 24.12 -6.73 39.09
N MET A 187 23.30 -5.96 38.37
CA MET A 187 23.20 -4.51 38.53
C MET A 187 22.24 -4.18 39.69
N VAL A 188 22.61 -3.17 40.47
CA VAL A 188 21.81 -2.52 41.50
C VAL A 188 21.57 -1.07 41.05
N LEU A 189 20.31 -0.70 40.80
CA LEU A 189 19.92 0.69 40.61
C LEU A 189 19.70 1.33 41.99
N LEU A 190 20.30 2.50 42.21
CA LEU A 190 20.12 3.34 43.38
C LEU A 190 19.63 4.73 42.93
N ARG A 191 18.37 5.06 43.24
CA ARG A 191 17.75 6.33 42.84
C ARG A 191 18.04 7.41 43.89
N ILE A 192 18.73 8.48 43.51
CA ILE A 192 19.07 9.60 44.40
C ILE A 192 18.57 10.91 43.78
N PRO A 193 17.45 11.50 44.25
CA PRO A 193 16.80 12.64 43.57
C PRO A 193 17.64 13.93 43.42
N SER A 194 18.76 14.08 44.14
CA SER A 194 19.56 15.31 44.16
C SER A 194 21.00 15.04 43.73
N LEU A 195 21.46 15.70 42.66
CA LEU A 195 22.80 15.52 42.09
C LEU A 195 23.95 15.75 43.10
N PRO A 196 23.92 16.79 43.97
CA PRO A 196 24.90 16.92 45.06
C PRO A 196 24.93 15.72 46.01
N LEU A 197 23.76 15.17 46.40
CA LEU A 197 23.69 13.99 47.26
C LEU A 197 24.14 12.72 46.53
N ALA A 198 23.86 12.62 45.23
CA ALA A 198 24.32 11.52 44.38
C ALA A 198 25.85 11.51 44.21
N ARG A 199 26.48 12.69 44.11
CA ARG A 199 27.94 12.81 44.11
C ARG A 199 28.57 12.39 45.44
N VAL A 200 28.02 12.83 46.57
CA VAL A 200 28.48 12.40 47.91
C VAL A 200 28.32 10.89 48.10
N ALA A 201 27.22 10.31 47.61
CA ALA A 201 27.00 8.87 47.61
C ALA A 201 28.03 8.13 46.73
N TYR A 202 28.27 8.59 45.51
CA TYR A 202 29.26 8.06 44.58
C TYR A 202 30.67 8.05 45.20
N GLU A 203 31.16 9.21 45.66
CA GLU A 203 32.46 9.37 46.30
C GLU A 203 32.62 8.43 47.51
N ARG A 204 31.58 8.33 48.34
CA ARG A 204 31.61 7.47 49.53
C ARG A 204 31.62 5.98 49.19
N LEU A 205 30.85 5.54 48.20
CA LEU A 205 30.83 4.14 47.77
C LEU A 205 32.16 3.76 47.10
N CYS A 206 32.73 4.60 46.24
CA CYS A 206 34.06 4.40 45.65
C CYS A 206 35.15 4.28 46.72
N GLN A 207 35.20 5.22 47.67
CA GLN A 207 36.16 5.21 48.79
C GLN A 207 36.06 3.94 49.65
N VAL A 208 34.86 3.42 49.90
CA VAL A 208 34.68 2.18 50.65
C VAL A 208 35.05 0.95 49.81
N ARG A 209 34.71 0.93 48.53
CA ARG A 209 35.06 -0.15 47.59
C ARG A 209 36.57 -0.34 47.47
N GLU A 210 37.31 0.75 47.28
CA GLU A 210 38.77 0.76 47.16
C GLU A 210 39.45 0.28 48.44
N ARG A 211 39.03 0.79 49.61
CA ARG A 211 39.57 0.39 50.92
C ARG A 211 39.31 -1.07 51.28
N LEU A 212 38.36 -1.73 50.61
CA LEU A 212 38.04 -3.14 50.78
C LEU A 212 38.56 -4.04 49.64
N GLY A 213 39.32 -3.49 48.67
CA GLY A 213 39.87 -4.26 47.55
C GLY A 213 38.84 -4.73 46.52
N LEU A 214 37.63 -4.15 46.52
CA LEU A 214 36.48 -4.61 45.73
C LEU A 214 36.44 -4.05 44.29
N GLN A 215 37.42 -3.22 43.89
CA GLN A 215 37.42 -2.49 42.61
C GLN A 215 37.48 -3.37 41.34
N TYR A 216 37.84 -4.64 41.47
CA TYR A 216 37.81 -5.61 40.37
C TYR A 216 36.57 -6.52 40.37
N LEU A 217 35.67 -6.35 41.36
CA LEU A 217 34.47 -7.19 41.53
C LEU A 217 33.19 -6.50 41.07
N PHE A 218 33.04 -5.19 41.26
CA PHE A 218 31.90 -4.42 40.75
C PHE A 218 32.24 -2.94 40.49
N GLU A 219 31.55 -2.32 39.52
CA GLU A 219 31.69 -0.90 39.22
C GLU A 219 30.72 -0.02 40.06
N VAL A 220 31.07 1.24 40.31
CA VAL A 220 30.12 2.25 40.79
C VAL A 220 30.01 3.32 39.70
N ILE A 221 28.79 3.55 39.20
CA ILE A 221 28.54 4.40 38.04
C ILE A 221 27.58 5.53 38.47
N LEU A 222 27.98 6.79 38.25
CA LEU A 222 27.09 7.94 38.40
C LEU A 222 26.45 8.26 37.05
N GLY A 223 25.20 7.82 36.87
CA GLY A 223 24.40 8.11 35.68
C GLY A 223 23.76 9.50 35.79
N ASN A 224 23.99 10.32 34.76
CA ASN A 224 23.46 11.67 34.61
C ASN A 224 23.12 11.88 33.12
N PRO A 225 21.86 12.16 32.73
CA PRO A 225 21.46 12.32 31.33
C PRO A 225 22.28 13.35 30.53
N SER A 226 22.91 14.32 31.20
CA SER A 226 23.70 15.39 30.55
C SER A 226 25.20 15.08 30.41
N SER A 227 25.67 13.84 30.64
CA SER A 227 27.09 13.47 30.54
C SER A 227 27.29 12.01 30.13
N PRO A 228 28.36 11.68 29.35
CA PRO A 228 28.65 10.30 28.95
C PRO A 228 28.94 9.39 30.15
N LEU A 229 28.67 8.09 29.99
CA LEU A 229 28.91 7.09 31.02
C LEU A 229 30.41 6.92 31.28
N SER A 230 30.80 6.98 32.56
CA SER A 230 32.17 6.72 33.01
C SER A 230 32.24 5.33 33.65
N VAL A 231 32.99 4.42 33.02
CA VAL A 231 33.22 3.04 33.46
C VAL A 231 34.72 2.78 33.47
N GLY A 232 35.24 2.12 34.52
CA GLY A 232 36.66 1.84 34.64
C GLY A 232 37.18 0.91 33.53
N LYS A 233 38.38 1.20 33.01
CA LYS A 233 38.95 0.53 31.82
C LYS A 233 38.84 -1.01 31.86
N HIS A 234 39.19 -1.63 33.00
CA HIS A 234 39.07 -3.08 33.21
C HIS A 234 37.66 -3.65 32.92
N PHE A 235 36.59 -2.90 33.24
CA PHE A 235 35.22 -3.30 32.94
C PHE A 235 34.82 -2.97 31.50
N VAL A 236 35.33 -1.88 30.91
CA VAL A 236 35.18 -1.60 29.48
C VAL A 236 35.80 -2.72 28.63
N ASP A 237 37.01 -3.18 28.99
CA ASP A 237 37.71 -4.28 28.32
C ASP A 237 36.91 -5.61 28.45
N GLN A 238 36.26 -5.85 29.60
CA GLN A 238 35.35 -6.99 29.79
C GLN A 238 34.09 -6.88 28.91
N LEU A 239 33.43 -5.71 28.89
CA LEU A 239 32.26 -5.47 28.04
C LEU A 239 32.58 -5.68 26.56
N LYS A 240 33.76 -5.23 26.08
CA LYS A 240 34.23 -5.49 24.70
C LYS A 240 34.33 -6.98 24.40
N MET A 241 34.90 -7.78 25.32
CA MET A 241 34.97 -9.23 25.16
C MET A 241 33.58 -9.90 25.16
N TRP A 242 32.67 -9.49 26.04
CA TRP A 242 31.32 -10.05 26.12
C TRP A 242 30.47 -9.70 24.89
N LEU A 243 30.57 -8.45 24.40
CA LEU A 243 29.84 -7.93 23.24
C LEU A 243 30.53 -8.20 21.89
N LYS A 244 31.74 -8.81 21.90
CA LYS A 244 32.58 -9.10 20.72
C LYS A 244 33.01 -7.85 19.92
N ILE A 245 33.20 -6.72 20.61
CA ILE A 245 33.57 -5.44 20.00
C ILE A 245 35.09 -5.37 19.78
N GLN A 246 35.49 -5.06 18.54
CA GLN A 246 36.92 -4.98 18.13
C GLN A 246 37.51 -3.56 18.19
N ASP A 247 36.66 -2.54 18.39
CA ASP A 247 37.07 -1.13 18.49
C ASP A 247 37.85 -0.87 19.79
N ALA A 248 39.08 -0.36 19.65
CA ALA A 248 39.98 -0.04 20.77
C ALA A 248 39.51 1.14 21.63
N ASP A 249 38.76 2.08 21.06
CA ASP A 249 38.30 3.32 21.71
C ASP A 249 36.82 3.29 22.12
N TRP A 250 36.06 2.24 21.74
CA TRP A 250 34.67 2.07 22.18
C TRP A 250 34.53 2.15 23.72
N VAL A 251 33.47 2.82 24.16
CA VAL A 251 32.99 2.91 25.53
C VAL A 251 31.46 2.81 25.52
N PRO A 252 30.81 2.26 26.55
CA PRO A 252 29.35 2.17 26.61
C PRO A 252 28.74 3.59 26.61
N ARG A 253 27.67 3.78 25.83
CA ARG A 253 26.96 5.06 25.69
C ARG A 253 25.54 5.02 26.25
N THR A 254 24.98 3.82 26.40
CA THR A 254 23.62 3.54 26.88
C THR A 254 23.66 2.57 28.06
N TYR A 255 22.64 2.59 28.93
CA TYR A 255 22.60 1.66 30.07
C TYR A 255 22.40 0.19 29.66
N LEU A 256 21.82 -0.07 28.47
CA LEU A 256 21.69 -1.43 27.91
C LEU A 256 23.06 -2.07 27.58
N GLU A 257 24.08 -1.28 27.23
CA GLU A 257 25.44 -1.78 26.97
C GLU A 257 26.17 -2.22 28.25
N LEU A 258 25.58 -2.00 29.42
CA LEU A 258 26.07 -2.48 30.73
C LEU A 258 25.51 -3.87 31.09
N GLU A 259 24.98 -4.62 30.13
CA GLU A 259 24.40 -5.94 30.37
C GLU A 259 25.42 -6.92 31.00
N ALA A 260 24.94 -7.74 31.93
CA ALA A 260 25.71 -8.64 32.80
C ALA A 260 26.77 -7.99 33.72
N LEU A 261 26.97 -6.65 33.68
CA LEU A 261 27.97 -5.97 34.51
C LEU A 261 27.55 -5.95 36.00
N PRO A 262 28.38 -6.46 36.94
CA PRO A 262 28.18 -6.18 38.35
C PRO A 262 28.46 -4.70 38.63
N CYS A 263 27.43 -3.91 38.96
CA CYS A 263 27.61 -2.50 39.32
C CYS A 263 26.51 -1.93 40.22
N ILE A 264 26.85 -0.87 40.96
CA ILE A 264 25.87 0.06 41.56
C ILE A 264 25.73 1.25 40.58
N LEU A 265 24.57 1.35 39.94
CA LEU A 265 24.20 2.46 39.08
C LEU A 265 23.43 3.50 39.91
N ILE A 266 23.99 4.69 40.10
CA ILE A 266 23.35 5.81 40.78
C ILE A 266 22.67 6.68 39.72
N LEU A 267 21.34 6.77 39.72
CA LEU A 267 20.60 7.68 38.83
C LEU A 267 20.07 8.90 39.60
N THR A 268 20.30 10.08 39.03
CA THR A 268 20.00 11.37 39.66
C THR A 268 19.48 12.42 38.69
N GLY A 269 18.83 13.46 39.21
CA GLY A 269 18.08 14.46 38.43
C GLY A 269 16.59 14.09 38.27
N MET A 270 15.93 14.78 37.35
CA MET A 270 14.58 14.41 36.89
C MET A 270 14.58 13.04 36.21
N ASP A 271 13.40 12.51 35.92
CA ASP A 271 13.20 11.13 35.47
C ASP A 271 14.00 10.80 34.20
N PRO A 272 14.64 9.61 34.11
CA PRO A 272 15.47 9.22 32.98
C PRO A 272 14.59 8.82 31.79
N GLN A 273 14.03 9.82 31.11
CA GLN A 273 13.03 9.67 30.06
C GLN A 273 13.63 8.97 28.83
N GLY A 274 12.95 7.92 28.35
CA GLY A 274 13.34 7.12 27.18
C GLY A 274 14.42 6.06 27.43
N GLU A 275 15.13 6.13 28.56
CA GLU A 275 16.18 5.17 28.89
C GLU A 275 15.63 3.77 29.21
N SER A 276 16.42 2.75 28.88
CA SER A 276 16.09 1.34 29.12
C SER A 276 17.22 0.66 29.87
N LEU A 277 16.89 -0.16 30.87
CA LEU A 277 17.85 -0.79 31.77
C LEU A 277 18.08 -2.27 31.39
N PRO A 278 19.27 -2.83 31.66
CA PRO A 278 19.62 -4.19 31.25
C PRO A 278 18.96 -5.25 32.15
N ARG A 279 18.81 -6.49 31.63
CA ARG A 279 18.17 -7.62 32.33
C ARG A 279 18.97 -8.13 33.53
N SER A 280 20.24 -7.74 33.64
CA SER A 280 21.06 -7.89 34.86
C SER A 280 20.62 -7.03 36.04
N LEU A 281 19.72 -6.05 35.86
CA LEU A 281 19.11 -5.31 36.96
C LEU A 281 18.32 -6.25 37.87
N LYS A 282 18.82 -6.46 39.09
CA LYS A 282 18.18 -7.32 40.09
C LYS A 282 17.51 -6.55 41.22
N TYR A 283 18.01 -5.35 41.53
CA TYR A 283 17.53 -4.54 42.65
C TYR A 283 17.32 -3.09 42.21
N CYS A 284 16.14 -2.57 42.50
CA CYS A 284 15.76 -1.17 42.29
C CYS A 284 15.55 -0.52 43.67
N ASP A 285 16.56 0.21 44.15
CA ASP A 285 16.57 0.83 45.47
C ASP A 285 16.06 2.28 45.39
N LEU A 286 14.75 2.42 45.65
CA LEU A 286 14.00 3.68 45.61
C LEU A 286 13.78 4.28 47.00
N ARG A 287 14.45 3.80 48.06
CA ARG A 287 14.28 4.25 49.46
C ARG A 287 14.50 5.75 49.72
N LEU A 288 14.99 6.50 48.73
CA LEU A 288 15.21 7.95 48.79
C LEU A 288 14.19 8.79 47.99
N ILE A 289 13.20 8.20 47.32
CA ILE A 289 12.15 8.98 46.64
C ILE A 289 11.28 9.74 47.65
N SER A 290 10.72 10.87 47.22
CA SER A 290 10.01 11.83 48.06
C SER A 290 8.54 11.46 48.26
N SER A 291 7.90 12.02 49.29
CA SER A 291 6.44 11.99 49.45
C SER A 291 5.69 12.84 48.41
N THR A 292 6.40 13.66 47.61
CA THR A 292 5.82 14.45 46.52
C THR A 292 5.41 13.61 45.30
N TYR A 293 5.80 12.33 45.23
CA TYR A 293 5.42 11.38 44.17
C TYR A 293 3.96 10.87 44.28
N LEU A 294 3.04 11.73 44.75
CA LEU A 294 1.58 11.49 44.80
C LEU A 294 0.89 11.70 43.43
N MET A 295 1.65 12.09 42.41
CA MET A 295 1.22 12.11 41.02
C MET A 295 1.44 10.75 40.38
N ARG A 296 0.40 10.23 39.74
CA ARG A 296 0.33 8.89 39.14
C ARG A 296 1.45 8.65 38.14
N THR A 297 1.74 9.62 37.27
CA THR A 297 2.80 9.52 36.26
C THR A 297 4.18 9.37 36.89
N ALA A 298 4.56 10.24 37.84
CA ALA A 298 5.88 10.21 38.47
C ALA A 298 6.14 8.86 39.17
N LEU A 299 5.11 8.29 39.80
CA LEU A 299 5.22 6.97 40.43
C LEU A 299 5.23 5.82 39.41
N GLU A 300 4.42 5.88 38.35
CA GLU A 300 4.45 4.91 37.25
C GLU A 300 5.75 5.03 36.39
N GLN A 301 6.42 6.18 36.39
CA GLN A 301 7.74 6.44 35.79
C GLN A 301 8.86 5.79 36.61
N GLU A 302 9.00 6.11 37.90
CA GLU A 302 10.03 5.51 38.79
C GLU A 302 9.86 3.99 38.92
N LEU A 303 8.63 3.48 39.09
CA LEU A 303 8.35 2.04 39.10
C LEU A 303 8.47 1.41 37.70
N GLY A 304 8.35 2.23 36.65
CA GLY A 304 8.62 1.85 35.27
C GLY A 304 10.10 1.50 35.00
N LEU A 305 11.04 1.96 35.83
CA LEU A 305 12.46 1.55 35.78
C LEU A 305 12.66 0.08 36.16
N ALA A 306 11.72 -0.49 36.91
CA ALA A 306 11.72 -1.89 37.34
C ALA A 306 10.86 -2.81 36.44
N ALA A 307 10.20 -2.28 35.40
CA ALA A 307 9.23 -3.01 34.60
C ALA A 307 9.84 -3.67 33.34
N TYR A 308 9.48 -4.93 33.08
CA TYR A 308 10.09 -5.75 32.02
C TYR A 308 9.09 -6.71 31.35
N LEU A 309 9.39 -7.11 30.10
CA LEU A 309 8.73 -8.24 29.43
C LEU A 309 9.37 -9.56 29.89
N VAL A 310 8.64 -10.39 30.62
CA VAL A 310 9.09 -11.68 31.18
C VAL A 310 8.57 -12.82 30.31
N LYS A 311 9.42 -13.81 29.98
CA LYS A 311 8.99 -15.00 29.22
C LYS A 311 8.08 -15.87 30.09
N SER A 312 6.93 -16.26 29.56
CA SER A 312 5.99 -17.16 30.22
C SER A 312 6.44 -18.62 30.08
N ASP A 313 7.45 -19.03 30.85
CA ASP A 313 7.76 -20.44 31.04
C ASP A 313 6.50 -21.19 31.52
N GLN A 314 6.13 -22.29 30.85
CA GLN A 314 4.91 -23.04 31.15
C GLN A 314 5.03 -23.85 32.46
N LEU A 315 4.95 -23.17 33.61
CA LEU A 315 4.76 -23.79 34.92
C LEU A 315 3.30 -24.23 35.13
N ARG A 316 2.78 -25.05 34.20
CA ARG A 316 1.62 -25.91 34.46
C ARG A 316 2.12 -27.20 35.11
N ASP A 317 2.15 -27.23 36.43
CA ASP A 317 2.06 -28.50 37.15
C ASP A 317 1.39 -28.32 38.53
N LYS A 318 0.44 -29.21 38.83
CA LYS A 318 -0.24 -29.42 40.14
C LYS A 318 -1.04 -28.24 40.74
N ALA A 319 -2.19 -27.97 40.11
CA ALA A 319 -3.44 -27.73 40.84
C ALA A 319 -4.50 -28.75 40.37
N ALA A 320 -5.46 -29.13 41.21
CA ALA A 320 -6.28 -30.34 41.02
C ALA A 320 -7.53 -30.13 40.14
N VAL A 321 -8.08 -31.25 39.67
CA VAL A 321 -9.31 -31.35 38.85
C VAL A 321 -10.53 -30.79 39.57
N SER A 322 -11.31 -29.98 38.84
CA SER A 322 -12.74 -29.74 39.08
C SER A 322 -13.36 -29.27 37.76
N ASP A 323 -14.39 -29.96 37.28
CA ASP A 323 -15.01 -29.74 35.97
C ASP A 323 -16.05 -28.60 35.94
N LEU A 324 -16.61 -28.37 34.74
CA LEU A 324 -17.80 -27.58 34.39
C LEU A 324 -17.56 -26.04 34.37
N SER A 325 -17.51 -25.38 33.21
CA SER A 325 -18.51 -25.46 32.13
C SER A 325 -17.99 -24.86 30.82
N ASP A 326 -18.10 -25.61 29.71
CA ASP A 326 -17.92 -25.06 28.37
C ASP A 326 -19.13 -24.19 27.98
N SER A 327 -18.86 -23.01 27.43
CA SER A 327 -19.86 -22.19 26.73
C SER A 327 -19.19 -21.50 25.54
N ASP A 328 -19.42 -22.09 24.37
CA ASP A 328 -18.85 -21.73 23.06
C ASP A 328 -19.50 -20.44 22.50
N PRO A 329 -18.71 -19.41 22.14
CA PRO A 329 -19.20 -18.17 21.54
C PRO A 329 -19.02 -18.05 20.02
N GLU A 330 -18.73 -19.12 19.25
CA GLU A 330 -18.73 -19.06 17.78
C GLU A 330 -20.12 -19.31 17.15
N LYS A 331 -20.95 -18.26 17.01
CA LYS A 331 -21.90 -18.16 15.85
C LYS A 331 -22.64 -16.82 15.68
N LEU A 332 -22.58 -16.31 14.43
CA LEU A 332 -23.50 -15.37 13.76
C LEU A 332 -23.57 -13.93 14.32
N SER A 333 -23.80 -12.86 13.53
CA SER A 333 -23.79 -12.64 12.06
C SER A 333 -23.38 -11.16 11.80
N GLY A 334 -23.04 -10.70 10.59
CA GLY A 334 -23.96 -10.43 9.46
C GLY A 334 -25.12 -9.51 9.86
N THR A 335 -25.40 -8.37 9.21
CA THR A 335 -25.10 -7.96 7.81
C THR A 335 -24.95 -6.43 7.64
N ASP A 336 -24.31 -6.00 6.55
CA ASP A 336 -24.50 -4.65 5.99
C ASP A 336 -25.89 -4.48 5.35
N ASN A 337 -26.40 -3.24 5.31
CA ASN A 337 -27.06 -2.63 4.14
C ASN A 337 -27.39 -1.16 4.42
N GLU A 338 -27.44 -0.34 3.36
CA GLU A 338 -27.72 1.11 3.39
C GLU A 338 -29.16 1.45 2.92
N ASP A 339 -29.47 2.75 2.96
CA ASP A 339 -30.44 3.51 2.14
C ASP A 339 -31.96 3.58 2.46
N GLU A 340 -32.31 4.81 2.89
CA GLU A 340 -33.40 5.69 2.40
C GLU A 340 -34.88 5.52 2.81
N GLU A 341 -35.65 6.56 2.45
CA GLU A 341 -36.91 7.00 3.07
C GLU A 341 -38.18 6.45 2.39
N LEU A 342 -39.32 6.42 3.10
CA LEU A 342 -40.45 7.33 2.83
C LEU A 342 -41.71 7.05 3.69
N VAL A 343 -42.23 8.12 4.27
CA VAL A 343 -43.63 8.46 4.65
C VAL A 343 -44.72 7.35 4.69
N GLY A 344 -45.40 7.24 5.84
CA GLY A 344 -46.75 6.63 5.93
C GLY A 344 -47.39 6.72 7.33
N ASP A 345 -48.56 7.35 7.45
CA ASP A 345 -49.35 7.41 8.70
C ASP A 345 -50.01 6.06 9.06
N GLY A 346 -50.21 5.80 10.36
CA GLY A 346 -50.95 4.61 10.83
C GLY A 346 -51.16 4.58 12.35
N ASP A 347 -52.41 4.71 12.80
CA ASP A 347 -52.81 4.79 14.20
C ASP A 347 -53.24 3.40 14.78
N ALA A 348 -53.59 3.38 16.07
CA ALA A 348 -54.42 2.41 16.79
C ALA A 348 -53.81 1.11 17.41
N LEU A 349 -53.53 1.20 18.73
CA LEU A 349 -54.23 0.51 19.84
C LEU A 349 -54.43 -1.03 19.91
N SER A 350 -54.47 -1.52 21.16
CA SER A 350 -54.93 -2.84 21.68
C SER A 350 -53.98 -4.05 21.49
N SER A 351 -53.47 -4.79 22.48
CA SER A 351 -53.81 -5.15 23.90
C SER A 351 -54.38 -6.57 24.08
N ILE A 352 -54.12 -7.19 25.26
CA ILE A 352 -54.96 -8.14 26.05
C ILE A 352 -54.24 -9.41 26.61
N LYS A 353 -54.42 -9.62 27.94
CA LYS A 353 -54.14 -10.82 28.79
C LYS A 353 -52.64 -11.14 29.06
N ARG A 354 -52.22 -11.64 30.25
CA ARG A 354 -52.99 -12.09 31.44
C ARG A 354 -52.18 -11.94 32.76
N SER A 355 -52.84 -11.45 33.80
CA SER A 355 -52.52 -11.57 35.25
C SER A 355 -53.50 -12.61 35.89
N PRO A 356 -53.68 -12.81 37.24
CA PRO A 356 -53.22 -12.04 38.43
C PRO A 356 -52.89 -12.87 39.74
N VAL A 357 -52.81 -12.16 40.89
CA VAL A 357 -52.98 -12.61 42.31
C VAL A 357 -51.72 -13.19 43.01
N LYS A 358 -51.50 -13.13 44.36
CA LYS A 358 -51.60 -12.14 45.49
C LYS A 358 -51.48 -12.90 46.85
N ARG A 359 -51.08 -12.22 47.95
CA ARG A 359 -51.17 -12.64 49.40
C ARG A 359 -50.18 -13.75 49.88
N GLN A 360 -49.79 -13.90 51.16
CA GLN A 360 -49.98 -13.09 52.40
C GLN A 360 -48.83 -13.23 53.45
N ARG A 361 -48.98 -12.61 54.64
CA ARG A 361 -48.03 -12.50 55.77
C ARG A 361 -48.07 -13.66 56.80
N SER A 362 -46.94 -13.91 57.47
CA SER A 362 -46.74 -14.13 58.94
C SER A 362 -45.22 -14.24 59.22
N PHE A 363 -44.56 -13.91 60.35
CA PHE A 363 -44.80 -13.38 61.71
C PHE A 363 -44.10 -14.29 62.76
N SER A 364 -42.96 -13.86 63.34
CA SER A 364 -42.55 -14.14 64.74
C SER A 364 -41.26 -13.39 65.14
N HIS A 365 -41.33 -12.61 66.23
CA HIS A 365 -40.56 -12.70 67.49
C HIS A 365 -39.14 -13.33 67.53
N ASP A 366 -38.21 -12.93 68.42
CA ASP A 366 -38.37 -12.11 69.65
C ASP A 366 -37.09 -11.38 70.14
N SER A 367 -37.28 -10.42 71.07
CA SER A 367 -36.29 -9.81 72.03
C SER A 367 -34.97 -9.18 71.50
N ALA A 368 -34.52 -7.97 71.86
CA ALA A 368 -34.36 -7.30 73.17
C ALA A 368 -33.14 -7.82 73.98
N ALA A 369 -32.31 -6.99 74.65
CA ALA A 369 -32.38 -5.55 74.93
C ALA A 369 -30.99 -4.90 75.21
N SER A 370 -31.00 -3.56 75.33
CA SER A 370 -30.19 -2.74 76.28
C SER A 370 -28.69 -2.47 76.01
N SER A 371 -28.11 -1.33 76.45
CA SER A 371 -28.70 -0.01 76.78
C SER A 371 -27.66 1.12 76.98
N VAL A 372 -28.15 2.38 76.88
CA VAL A 372 -27.64 3.68 77.38
C VAL A 372 -26.16 4.11 77.32
N SER A 373 -26.03 5.41 77.00
CA SER A 373 -25.22 6.44 77.70
C SER A 373 -23.73 6.66 77.36
N SER A 374 -23.23 7.91 77.42
CA SER A 374 -23.89 9.23 77.26
C SER A 374 -22.86 10.37 77.25
N LYS A 375 -23.18 11.47 76.54
CA LYS A 375 -22.86 12.88 76.91
C LYS A 375 -21.36 13.30 77.00
N SER A 376 -20.98 14.58 76.83
CA SER A 376 -21.65 15.69 76.14
C SER A 376 -20.71 16.90 75.91
N SER A 377 -21.05 17.72 74.91
CA SER A 377 -21.16 19.20 74.98
C SER A 377 -19.95 20.12 75.25
N THR A 378 -19.73 21.05 74.30
CA THR A 378 -19.61 22.54 74.49
C THR A 378 -18.34 23.14 75.15
N VAL A 379 -17.95 24.41 74.94
CA VAL A 379 -18.53 25.54 74.15
C VAL A 379 -17.46 26.51 73.59
N SER A 380 -17.92 27.39 72.70
CA SER A 380 -17.30 28.53 71.99
C SER A 380 -16.35 29.50 72.74
N SER A 381 -15.52 30.23 71.97
CA SER A 381 -15.31 31.70 72.11
C SER A 381 -14.80 32.32 70.77
N GLU A 382 -14.87 33.65 70.63
CA GLU A 382 -14.54 34.43 69.41
C GLU A 382 -13.38 35.48 69.65
N PRO A 383 -12.95 36.32 68.67
CA PRO A 383 -11.66 37.09 68.67
C PRO A 383 -11.87 38.55 69.23
N PRO A 384 -11.18 39.70 68.88
CA PRO A 384 -10.23 40.04 67.76
C PRO A 384 -9.12 41.13 68.03
N THR A 385 -8.63 41.74 66.92
CA THR A 385 -8.20 43.16 66.71
C THR A 385 -6.75 43.70 66.93
N GLU A 386 -6.22 44.33 65.85
CA GLU A 386 -5.43 45.60 65.77
C GLU A 386 -3.93 45.67 66.22
N LYS A 387 -3.01 46.56 65.74
CA LYS A 387 -2.93 47.52 64.60
C LYS A 387 -1.47 48.05 64.33
N LEU A 388 -1.22 48.58 63.12
CA LEU A 388 -0.29 49.69 62.71
C LEU A 388 1.27 49.58 62.81
N GLY A 389 1.98 50.25 61.86
CA GLY A 389 3.44 50.54 61.89
C GLY A 389 4.01 50.94 60.49
N THR A 390 4.99 51.86 60.38
CA THR A 390 5.42 52.45 59.07
C THR A 390 6.92 52.83 58.99
N ASN A 391 7.60 52.53 57.86
CA ASN A 391 8.78 53.17 57.20
C ASN A 391 10.09 53.50 58.01
N PRO A 392 11.29 53.76 57.40
CA PRO A 392 11.57 54.31 56.05
C PRO A 392 12.79 53.73 55.24
N HIS A 393 13.13 54.42 54.14
CA HIS A 393 14.24 54.32 53.15
C HIS A 393 15.64 54.79 53.70
N PRO A 394 16.78 54.95 52.94
CA PRO A 394 16.99 55.00 51.46
C PRO A 394 18.33 54.46 50.82
N ALA A 395 18.45 54.66 49.49
CA ALA A 395 19.69 54.94 48.70
C ALA A 395 20.74 53.80 48.46
N GLU A 396 21.58 53.78 47.40
CA GLU A 396 21.77 54.66 46.22
C GLU A 396 22.49 53.93 45.04
N ALA A 397 22.45 54.50 43.82
CA ALA A 397 23.44 54.50 42.69
C ALA A 397 24.23 53.23 42.26
N SER A 398 24.68 53.01 41.01
CA SER A 398 24.63 53.76 39.73
C SER A 398 24.92 52.83 38.51
N ASN A 399 24.30 53.09 37.36
CA ASN A 399 24.89 52.81 36.03
C ASN A 399 25.58 54.09 35.50
N PRO A 400 26.48 54.00 34.51
CA PRO A 400 26.07 54.43 33.16
C PRO A 400 26.75 53.73 31.95
N ASP A 401 26.03 53.70 30.82
CA ASP A 401 26.46 53.99 29.42
C ASP A 401 27.78 53.45 28.77
N SER A 402 27.86 53.20 27.45
CA SER A 402 26.82 53.08 26.39
C SER A 402 27.38 52.64 25.01
N ARG A 403 26.44 52.35 24.08
CA ARG A 403 26.47 52.61 22.60
C ARG A 403 27.44 51.87 21.65
N VAL A 404 26.85 50.95 20.88
CA VAL A 404 26.69 51.00 19.39
C VAL A 404 27.92 51.26 18.50
N ARG A 405 28.21 50.29 17.59
CA ARG A 405 28.35 50.54 16.13
C ARG A 405 28.22 49.26 15.29
N ASP A 406 28.31 49.41 13.97
CA ASP A 406 27.58 48.64 12.95
C ASP A 406 28.46 48.15 11.78
N MET A 407 27.90 47.27 10.93
CA MET A 407 28.25 46.97 9.52
C MET A 407 29.59 46.28 9.10
N ASP A 408 29.46 45.00 8.74
CA ASP A 408 29.59 44.42 7.36
C ASP A 408 30.90 44.34 6.52
N THR A 409 30.85 43.46 5.51
CA THR A 409 31.67 43.33 4.26
C THR A 409 33.05 42.60 4.19
N GLN A 410 32.99 41.32 3.74
CA GLN A 410 33.69 40.72 2.56
C GLN A 410 35.23 40.45 2.43
N ARG A 411 35.50 39.23 1.89
CA ARG A 411 36.49 38.80 0.85
C ARG A 411 37.97 38.38 1.17
N LEU A 412 38.26 37.11 0.78
CA LEU A 412 39.45 36.61 0.01
C LEU A 412 40.86 36.60 0.69
N SER A 413 41.87 35.75 0.35
CA SER A 413 41.98 34.52 -0.50
C SER A 413 43.40 33.86 -0.45
N LEU A 414 43.57 32.65 -1.02
CA LEU A 414 44.83 31.92 -1.39
C LEU A 414 45.68 31.35 -0.21
N GLU A 415 46.55 30.33 -0.31
CA GLU A 415 47.17 29.49 -1.39
C GLU A 415 47.26 27.99 -0.95
N ARG A 416 47.18 26.93 -1.80
CA ARG A 416 48.21 26.18 -2.59
C ARG A 416 49.41 25.61 -1.78
N GLU A 417 50.03 24.43 -2.03
CA GLU A 417 49.82 23.16 -2.80
C GLU A 417 50.66 22.06 -2.02
N THR A 418 51.12 20.84 -2.40
CA THR A 418 51.35 20.10 -3.67
C THR A 418 51.48 18.55 -3.46
N ARG A 419 50.89 17.78 -4.40
CA ARG A 419 51.10 16.37 -4.89
C ARG A 419 52.29 15.45 -4.48
N GLU A 420 51.96 14.14 -4.24
CA GLU A 420 52.45 12.83 -4.80
C GLU A 420 53.97 12.49 -4.97
N PRO A 421 54.43 11.23 -5.26
CA PRO A 421 53.75 9.90 -5.43
C PRO A 421 54.37 8.67 -4.67
N CYS A 422 53.79 7.47 -4.93
CA CYS A 422 54.31 6.05 -4.95
C CYS A 422 55.52 5.54 -4.12
N ASP A 423 55.40 4.32 -3.56
CA ASP A 423 56.15 3.12 -4.06
C ASP A 423 55.73 1.77 -3.43
N GLU A 424 56.36 0.66 -3.87
CA GLU A 424 55.92 -0.75 -3.74
C GLU A 424 56.36 -1.49 -2.46
N ASN A 425 55.62 -2.54 -2.05
CA ASN A 425 56.10 -3.94 -2.05
C ASN A 425 55.06 -4.94 -1.48
N SER A 426 55.12 -6.20 -1.94
CA SER A 426 54.44 -7.36 -1.33
C SER A 426 55.48 -8.41 -0.90
N PRO A 427 55.07 -9.48 -0.20
CA PRO A 427 55.10 -10.77 -0.90
C PRO A 427 53.87 -11.66 -0.66
N SER A 428 53.77 -12.72 -1.45
CA SER A 428 52.63 -13.65 -1.58
C SER A 428 52.83 -14.99 -0.87
N CYS A 429 51.72 -15.70 -0.61
CA CYS A 429 51.60 -17.14 -0.93
C CYS A 429 50.12 -17.59 -0.99
N ASP A 430 49.72 -18.07 -2.17
CA ASP A 430 48.84 -19.21 -2.51
C ASP A 430 47.63 -19.54 -1.60
N MET A 431 46.38 -19.42 -2.06
CA MET A 431 45.68 -20.15 -3.15
C MET A 431 45.23 -21.58 -2.81
N LEU A 432 43.93 -21.72 -2.54
CA LEU A 432 43.09 -22.81 -3.07
C LEU A 432 41.68 -22.25 -3.34
N GLU A 433 41.01 -22.79 -4.37
CA GLU A 433 39.72 -22.31 -4.92
C GLU A 433 38.53 -22.93 -4.14
N ASP A 434 37.30 -22.39 -4.16
CA ASP A 434 36.38 -22.56 -5.29
C ASP A 434 35.09 -21.67 -5.22
N GLN A 435 34.40 -21.55 -6.37
CA GLN A 435 32.99 -21.18 -6.58
C GLN A 435 32.35 -20.00 -5.82
N ARG A 436 32.39 -18.80 -6.43
CA ARG A 436 31.45 -17.70 -6.15
C ARG A 436 30.22 -17.74 -7.07
N ARG A 437 29.01 -17.90 -6.51
CA ARG A 437 27.76 -17.42 -7.15
C ARG A 437 27.44 -16.01 -6.65
N GLN A 438 27.01 -15.13 -7.56
CA GLN A 438 26.61 -13.75 -7.22
C GLN A 438 25.20 -13.72 -6.61
N SER A 439 25.02 -12.93 -5.55
CA SER A 439 23.70 -12.56 -5.01
C SER A 439 23.69 -11.05 -4.64
N LYS A 440 22.50 -10.44 -4.68
CA LYS A 440 22.34 -8.98 -4.73
C LYS A 440 22.37 -8.34 -3.35
N SER A 441 22.99 -7.17 -3.25
CA SER A 441 23.15 -6.41 -2.00
C SER A 441 22.01 -5.40 -1.77
N THR A 442 21.25 -5.56 -0.68
CA THR A 442 20.32 -4.54 -0.16
C THR A 442 20.17 -4.59 1.36
N SER A 443 19.92 -3.42 1.96
CA SER A 443 19.48 -3.18 3.35
C SER A 443 20.31 -3.79 4.49
N SER A 444 21.16 -2.95 5.08
CA SER A 444 21.68 -3.13 6.44
C SER A 444 20.58 -2.90 7.49
N GLY A 445 19.98 -3.96 8.00
CA GLY A 445 19.11 -3.92 9.19
C GLY A 445 19.84 -4.52 10.39
N SER A 446 20.11 -3.74 11.43
CA SER A 446 20.79 -4.19 12.64
C SER A 446 19.85 -4.97 13.55
N SER A 447 19.64 -6.26 13.25
CA SER A 447 18.92 -7.20 14.12
C SER A 447 19.76 -7.62 15.33
N SER A 448 19.08 -7.92 16.43
CA SER A 448 19.70 -8.43 17.66
C SER A 448 20.39 -9.78 17.43
N ALA A 449 21.54 -9.99 18.07
CA ALA A 449 22.41 -11.13 17.83
C ALA A 449 21.80 -12.48 18.26
N GLN A 450 21.12 -13.17 17.34
CA GLN A 450 20.77 -14.57 17.48
C GLN A 450 22.03 -15.43 17.36
N ASN A 451 22.60 -15.87 18.49
CA ASN A 451 23.63 -16.92 18.46
C ASN A 451 22.99 -18.24 18.03
N SER A 452 23.46 -18.83 16.93
CA SER A 452 23.05 -20.16 16.48
C SER A 452 23.49 -21.23 17.48
N ALA A 453 22.52 -22.04 17.94
CA ALA A 453 22.74 -23.03 18.98
C ALA A 453 23.32 -24.34 18.43
N VAL A 454 24.64 -24.41 18.26
CA VAL A 454 25.36 -25.68 18.10
C VAL A 454 25.46 -26.38 19.47
N SER A 455 25.09 -27.66 19.52
CA SER A 455 24.82 -28.41 20.74
C SER A 455 26.09 -28.95 21.44
N HIS A 456 26.68 -28.14 22.32
CA HIS A 456 27.63 -28.61 23.33
C HIS A 456 27.16 -28.29 24.77
N PRO A 457 27.35 -29.20 25.75
CA PRO A 457 26.82 -29.05 27.11
C PRO A 457 27.69 -28.12 27.97
N VAL A 458 27.73 -26.83 27.63
CA VAL A 458 28.35 -25.80 28.47
C VAL A 458 27.51 -25.59 29.74
N GLN A 459 28.17 -25.55 30.91
CA GLN A 459 27.51 -25.26 32.18
C GLN A 459 26.82 -23.89 32.12
N ARG A 460 25.47 -23.86 32.14
CA ARG A 460 24.69 -22.62 32.14
C ARG A 460 25.04 -21.79 33.39
N CYS A 461 25.76 -20.68 33.19
CA CYS A 461 26.13 -19.74 34.26
C CYS A 461 24.89 -19.31 35.07
N SER A 462 25.06 -19.08 36.38
CA SER A 462 23.99 -18.73 37.32
C SER A 462 23.15 -17.53 36.87
N TRP A 463 23.78 -16.50 36.29
CA TRP A 463 23.12 -15.33 35.69
C TRP A 463 22.08 -15.71 34.62
N ALA A 464 22.35 -16.73 33.81
CA ALA A 464 21.44 -17.17 32.75
C ALA A 464 20.12 -17.77 33.28
N LYS A 465 20.04 -18.12 34.56
CA LYS A 465 18.79 -18.55 35.22
C LYS A 465 17.94 -17.38 35.73
N SER A 466 18.51 -16.17 35.84
CA SER A 466 17.82 -14.97 36.33
C SER A 466 17.20 -14.08 35.25
N LEU A 467 17.46 -14.29 33.95
CA LEU A 467 16.89 -13.45 32.87
C LEU A 467 15.35 -13.42 32.85
N ASN A 468 14.68 -14.46 33.35
CA ASN A 468 13.22 -14.58 33.40
C ASN A 468 12.62 -14.07 34.73
N GLN A 469 13.38 -13.36 35.59
CA GLN A 469 12.89 -12.81 36.86
C GLN A 469 12.86 -11.27 36.84
N PRO A 470 11.75 -10.63 37.25
CA PRO A 470 11.72 -9.17 37.46
C PRO A 470 12.57 -8.78 38.69
N PRO A 471 13.06 -7.52 38.76
CA PRO A 471 13.85 -7.03 39.88
C PRO A 471 13.04 -6.90 41.17
N ILE A 472 13.74 -6.91 42.30
CA ILE A 472 13.19 -6.57 43.62
C ILE A 472 13.24 -5.05 43.79
N VAL A 473 12.12 -4.45 44.19
CA VAL A 473 11.97 -2.99 44.38
C VAL A 473 11.87 -2.66 45.86
N LEU A 474 12.77 -1.80 46.35
CA LEU A 474 12.72 -1.28 47.73
C LEU A 474 12.13 0.14 47.74
N LEU A 475 10.98 0.30 48.39
CA LEU A 475 10.27 1.57 48.50
C LEU A 475 10.39 2.18 49.91
N PRO A 476 10.24 3.51 50.04
CA PRO A 476 9.92 4.13 51.33
C PRO A 476 8.59 3.59 51.85
N LYS A 477 8.47 3.38 53.16
CA LYS A 477 7.29 2.75 53.76
C LYS A 477 5.99 3.48 53.42
N ALA A 478 6.01 4.82 53.46
CA ALA A 478 4.85 5.63 53.10
C ALA A 478 4.37 5.42 51.66
N VAL A 479 5.26 5.15 50.71
CA VAL A 479 4.88 4.86 49.31
C VAL A 479 4.36 3.43 49.19
N TYR A 480 5.05 2.47 49.81
CA TYR A 480 4.62 1.07 49.86
C TYR A 480 3.20 0.91 50.44
N ASP A 481 2.93 1.53 51.59
CA ASP A 481 1.64 1.46 52.27
C ASP A 481 0.50 2.03 51.40
N ILE A 482 0.74 3.12 50.64
CA ILE A 482 -0.27 3.70 49.73
C ILE A 482 -0.49 2.83 48.49
N VAL A 483 0.59 2.28 47.89
CA VAL A 483 0.52 1.47 46.66
C VAL A 483 -0.15 0.12 46.89
N VAL A 484 0.13 -0.53 48.02
CA VAL A 484 -0.43 -1.84 48.35
C VAL A 484 -1.87 -1.74 48.86
N ALA A 485 -2.27 -0.59 49.43
CA ALA A 485 -3.57 -0.39 50.06
C ALA A 485 -4.78 -0.71 49.15
N VAL A 486 -5.79 -1.28 49.80
CA VAL A 486 -7.08 -1.66 49.22
C VAL A 486 -8.16 -0.70 49.73
N ASP A 487 -9.18 -0.42 48.93
CA ASP A 487 -10.42 0.20 49.39
C ASP A 487 -11.40 -0.84 50.00
N SER A 488 -12.61 -0.41 50.37
CA SER A 488 -13.65 -1.27 50.92
C SER A 488 -14.34 -2.18 49.88
N SER A 489 -13.98 -2.09 48.60
CA SER A 489 -14.51 -2.91 47.50
C SER A 489 -13.54 -3.99 46.99
N GLY A 490 -12.28 -3.98 47.48
CA GLY A 490 -11.22 -4.90 47.03
C GLY A 490 -10.28 -4.29 45.99
N LEU A 491 -10.49 -3.05 45.57
CA LEU A 491 -9.74 -2.42 44.48
C LEU A 491 -8.46 -1.70 44.99
N PRO A 492 -7.36 -1.68 44.21
CA PRO A 492 -6.14 -0.98 44.59
C PRO A 492 -6.31 0.55 44.62
N LYS A 493 -5.86 1.19 45.70
CA LYS A 493 -5.89 2.66 45.83
C LYS A 493 -4.92 3.40 44.90
N SER A 494 -4.07 2.70 44.14
CA SER A 494 -3.22 3.31 43.10
C SER A 494 -4.01 4.05 42.01
N THR A 495 -5.30 3.72 41.81
CA THR A 495 -6.21 4.48 40.93
C THR A 495 -6.61 5.86 41.50
N SER A 496 -6.36 6.12 42.80
CA SER A 496 -6.75 7.37 43.47
C SER A 496 -5.72 8.52 43.34
N PHE A 497 -4.49 8.24 42.91
CA PHE A 497 -3.42 9.24 42.76
C PHE A 497 -3.84 10.44 41.90
N LEU A 498 -3.21 11.59 42.13
CA LEU A 498 -3.38 12.77 41.28
C LEU A 498 -2.88 12.46 39.86
N PRO A 499 -3.44 13.04 38.80
CA PRO A 499 -3.01 12.75 37.44
C PRO A 499 -1.73 13.53 37.11
N HIS A 500 -1.34 13.56 35.83
CA HIS A 500 -0.20 14.34 35.36
C HIS A 500 -0.35 15.85 35.71
N HIS A 501 0.75 16.56 35.95
CA HIS A 501 0.72 17.95 36.43
C HIS A 501 0.10 18.97 35.45
N SER A 502 -0.11 18.58 34.19
CA SER A 502 -0.77 19.38 33.13
C SER A 502 -2.28 19.12 32.99
N VAL A 503 -2.86 18.20 33.78
CA VAL A 503 -4.29 17.86 33.74
C VAL A 503 -4.89 17.76 35.16
N ASN A 504 -6.19 17.56 35.26
CA ASN A 504 -6.95 17.33 36.50
C ASN A 504 -7.95 16.19 36.28
N TRP A 505 -8.33 15.49 37.36
CA TRP A 505 -9.52 14.64 37.32
C TRP A 505 -10.78 15.51 37.35
N ALA A 506 -11.76 15.22 36.50
CA ALA A 506 -13.04 15.93 36.43
C ALA A 506 -13.87 15.80 37.70
N SER A 507 -13.67 14.72 38.47
CA SER A 507 -14.32 14.50 39.77
C SER A 507 -13.48 13.60 40.68
N SER A 508 -13.59 13.84 41.99
CA SER A 508 -13.17 12.92 43.05
C SER A 508 -14.03 11.66 43.13
N PHE A 509 -15.26 11.71 42.61
CA PHE A 509 -16.23 10.61 42.62
C PHE A 509 -16.25 9.80 41.30
N ARG A 510 -15.21 9.93 40.46
CA ARG A 510 -15.06 9.10 39.25
C ARG A 510 -15.06 7.60 39.61
N PRO A 511 -15.65 6.71 38.79
CA PRO A 511 -15.49 5.26 38.97
C PRO A 511 -14.01 4.85 38.97
N LEU A 512 -13.66 3.75 39.63
CA LEU A 512 -12.30 3.20 39.55
C LEU A 512 -12.15 2.37 38.26
N LEU A 513 -10.96 2.42 37.65
CA LEU A 513 -10.63 1.63 36.46
C LEU A 513 -10.60 0.13 36.80
N SER A 514 -11.35 -0.68 36.04
CA SER A 514 -11.31 -2.14 36.14
C SER A 514 -10.12 -2.71 35.37
N LYS A 515 -9.45 -3.73 35.94
CA LYS A 515 -8.41 -4.51 35.23
C LYS A 515 -8.95 -5.26 33.99
N MET A 516 -10.27 -5.38 33.83
CA MET A 516 -10.92 -6.06 32.71
C MET A 516 -11.35 -5.12 31.56
N MET A 517 -11.17 -3.80 31.69
CA MET A 517 -11.50 -2.86 30.61
C MET A 517 -10.53 -3.00 29.43
N THR A 518 -11.09 -3.13 28.22
CA THR A 518 -10.35 -3.04 26.96
C THR A 518 -9.65 -1.68 26.83
N CYS A 519 -8.64 -1.59 25.96
CA CYS A 519 -7.91 -0.34 25.77
C CYS A 519 -8.81 0.81 25.28
N THR A 520 -9.84 0.50 24.47
CA THR A 520 -10.85 1.46 24.00
C THR A 520 -11.73 1.98 25.15
N GLU A 521 -12.19 1.10 26.04
CA GLU A 521 -12.95 1.52 27.24
C GLU A 521 -12.09 2.38 28.18
N GLN A 522 -10.81 2.06 28.34
CA GLN A 522 -9.87 2.90 29.10
C GLN A 522 -9.69 4.27 28.44
N SER A 523 -9.56 4.35 27.11
CA SER A 523 -9.49 5.61 26.37
C SER A 523 -10.74 6.47 26.58
N LEU A 524 -11.92 5.87 26.43
CA LEU A 524 -13.21 6.55 26.68
C LEU A 524 -13.34 7.02 28.14
N TYR A 525 -12.91 6.21 29.11
CA TYR A 525 -12.85 6.61 30.52
C TYR A 525 -11.94 7.82 30.72
N TYR A 526 -10.72 7.82 30.18
CA TYR A 526 -9.80 8.95 30.36
C TYR A 526 -10.34 10.22 29.70
N ARG A 527 -10.93 10.10 28.50
CA ARG A 527 -11.62 11.20 27.79
C ARG A 527 -12.81 11.74 28.58
N GLN A 528 -13.56 10.90 29.29
CA GLN A 528 -14.66 11.35 30.15
C GLN A 528 -14.16 12.05 31.42
N TRP A 529 -13.14 11.51 32.09
CA TRP A 529 -12.76 11.90 33.45
C TRP A 529 -11.52 12.79 33.58
N THR A 530 -10.86 13.18 32.49
CA THR A 530 -9.62 13.98 32.53
C THR A 530 -9.77 15.35 31.86
N VAL A 531 -9.54 16.43 32.61
CA VAL A 531 -9.68 17.82 32.14
C VAL A 531 -8.30 18.45 31.98
N PRO A 532 -7.97 19.10 30.84
CA PRO A 532 -6.69 19.78 30.67
C PRO A 532 -6.58 21.06 31.51
N ARG A 533 -5.39 21.36 32.03
CA ARG A 533 -5.07 22.68 32.64
C ARG A 533 -4.72 23.70 31.56
N PRO A 534 -4.68 25.03 31.86
CA PRO A 534 -4.41 26.06 30.85
C PRO A 534 -3.14 25.85 30.02
N ASN A 535 -2.08 25.28 30.61
CA ASN A 535 -0.81 24.97 29.96
C ASN A 535 -0.82 23.71 29.06
N HIS A 536 -1.96 23.08 28.83
CA HIS A 536 -2.10 21.87 28.00
C HIS A 536 -2.32 22.17 26.52
N MET A 537 -1.89 21.26 25.63
CA MET A 537 -2.18 21.31 24.18
C MET A 537 -3.67 21.11 23.81
N ASP A 538 -4.52 20.87 24.79
CA ASP A 538 -5.97 20.68 24.62
C ASP A 538 -6.77 21.81 25.30
N SER A 539 -6.13 22.70 26.07
CA SER A 539 -6.82 23.73 26.88
C SER A 539 -7.60 24.72 26.02
N ASN A 540 -7.05 25.01 24.84
CA ASN A 540 -7.59 25.88 23.80
C ASN A 540 -8.56 25.15 22.85
N ASN A 541 -8.83 23.86 23.05
CA ASN A 541 -9.73 23.06 22.20
C ASN A 541 -11.13 22.88 22.82
N ARG A 542 -11.70 23.95 23.37
CA ARG A 542 -13.03 23.96 24.01
C ARG A 542 -14.17 23.74 23.00
N ALA A 543 -14.38 22.49 22.63
CA ALA A 543 -15.52 22.05 21.82
C ALA A 543 -16.68 21.62 22.72
N GLU A 544 -17.90 22.05 22.38
CA GLU A 544 -19.13 21.75 23.12
C GLU A 544 -19.66 20.34 22.79
N GLY A 545 -18.91 19.31 23.17
CA GLY A 545 -19.37 17.91 23.19
C GLY A 545 -19.59 17.22 21.83
N ARG A 546 -19.46 17.92 20.70
CA ARG A 546 -19.61 17.33 19.35
C ARG A 546 -18.39 16.51 18.94
N MET A 547 -18.62 15.33 18.36
CA MET A 547 -17.57 14.39 17.94
C MET A 547 -16.76 14.87 16.71
N ASP A 548 -17.25 15.88 15.99
CA ASP A 548 -16.65 16.42 14.75
C ASP A 548 -15.31 17.18 14.94
N ASN A 549 -14.76 17.19 16.15
CA ASN A 549 -13.62 18.04 16.55
C ASN A 549 -12.26 17.31 16.58
N PHE A 550 -12.19 16.05 16.15
CA PHE A 550 -10.94 15.31 16.02
C PHE A 550 -10.18 15.71 14.76
N HIS A 551 -8.84 15.76 14.83
CA HIS A 551 -8.00 16.05 13.68
C HIS A 551 -7.62 14.75 12.96
N PRO A 552 -7.94 14.59 11.66
CA PRO A 552 -7.79 13.31 10.96
C PRO A 552 -6.34 12.87 10.79
N ARG A 553 -5.37 13.79 10.91
CA ARG A 553 -3.92 13.51 10.79
C ARG A 553 -3.20 13.52 12.14
N ARG A 554 -3.89 13.18 13.24
CA ARG A 554 -3.29 12.90 14.54
C ARG A 554 -3.48 11.45 14.95
N LEU A 555 -2.38 10.78 15.28
CA LEU A 555 -2.32 9.39 15.75
C LEU A 555 -1.74 9.36 17.17
N LEU A 556 -2.10 8.34 17.96
CA LEU A 556 -1.52 8.11 19.29
C LEU A 556 -1.02 6.67 19.43
N LEU A 557 0.29 6.50 19.55
CA LEU A 557 0.92 5.25 19.97
C LEU A 557 1.09 5.28 21.50
N SER A 558 0.28 4.49 22.21
CA SER A 558 0.38 4.36 23.67
C SER A 558 0.90 2.98 24.07
N GLY A 559 1.73 2.92 25.11
CA GLY A 559 2.27 1.66 25.60
C GLY A 559 3.09 1.85 26.87
N PRO A 560 3.06 0.92 27.84
CA PRO A 560 3.67 1.10 29.15
C PRO A 560 5.20 1.34 29.11
N PRO A 561 5.86 1.62 30.25
CA PRO A 561 7.32 1.74 30.31
C PRO A 561 8.06 0.53 29.70
N GLN A 562 9.26 0.77 29.16
CA GLN A 562 10.21 -0.23 28.63
C GLN A 562 9.75 -1.22 27.53
N VAL A 563 8.51 -1.16 27.00
CA VAL A 563 8.05 -2.07 25.91
C VAL A 563 8.51 -1.71 24.48
N GLY A 564 9.60 -0.94 24.31
CA GLY A 564 10.21 -0.70 22.99
C GLY A 564 9.40 0.18 22.02
N LYS A 565 8.60 1.15 22.51
CA LYS A 565 7.79 2.08 21.69
C LYS A 565 8.55 2.73 20.53
N THR A 566 9.83 3.06 20.73
CA THR A 566 10.73 3.60 19.70
C THR A 566 10.86 2.66 18.49
N GLY A 567 11.05 1.36 18.74
CA GLY A 567 11.05 0.34 17.69
C GLY A 567 9.71 0.22 16.99
N ALA A 568 8.61 0.33 17.73
CA ALA A 568 7.25 0.27 17.17
C ALA A 568 6.96 1.45 16.22
N TYR A 569 7.30 2.70 16.58
CA TYR A 569 7.09 3.82 15.64
C TYR A 569 8.08 3.82 14.47
N LEU A 570 9.33 3.39 14.67
CA LEU A 570 10.28 3.21 13.56
C LEU A 570 9.81 2.13 12.57
N GLN A 571 9.21 1.05 13.07
CA GLN A 571 8.60 0.02 12.23
C GLN A 571 7.33 0.53 11.52
N PHE A 572 6.50 1.35 12.17
CA PHE A 572 5.39 2.05 11.52
C PHE A 572 5.88 2.95 10.36
N LEU A 573 6.94 3.74 10.58
CA LEU A 573 7.56 4.57 9.54
C LEU A 573 8.12 3.73 8.37
N SER A 574 8.75 2.58 8.67
CA SER A 574 9.23 1.61 7.68
C SER A 574 8.10 1.01 6.84
N ILE A 575 6.99 0.60 7.48
CA ILE A 575 5.79 0.07 6.82
C ILE A 575 5.14 1.17 5.95
N LEU A 576 4.92 2.37 6.50
CA LEU A 576 4.33 3.50 5.79
C LEU A 576 5.17 3.92 4.58
N SER A 577 6.50 3.96 4.70
CA SER A 577 7.41 4.21 3.58
C SER A 577 7.26 3.18 2.47
N ARG A 578 7.22 1.87 2.81
CA ARG A 578 6.99 0.78 1.86
C ARG A 578 5.61 0.83 1.22
N MET A 579 4.58 1.22 1.98
CA MET A 579 3.23 1.43 1.45
C MET A 579 3.23 2.56 0.44
N LEU A 580 3.73 3.76 0.80
CA LEU A 580 3.81 4.91 -0.09
C LEU A 580 4.57 4.63 -1.40
N ILE A 581 5.65 3.83 -1.33
CA ILE A 581 6.36 3.36 -2.54
C ILE A 581 5.44 2.47 -3.41
N ARG A 582 4.75 1.48 -2.81
CA ARG A 582 3.80 0.62 -3.53
C ARG A 582 2.61 1.37 -4.13
N LEU A 583 2.18 2.51 -3.56
CA LEU A 583 1.16 3.36 -4.17
C LEU A 583 1.68 4.08 -5.43
N MET A 584 3.00 4.26 -5.58
CA MET A 584 3.61 4.78 -6.81
C MET A 584 3.93 3.69 -7.84
N GLU A 585 3.56 2.44 -7.59
CA GLU A 585 3.86 1.29 -8.44
C GLU A 585 2.59 0.78 -9.14
N VAL A 586 2.74 0.36 -10.40
CA VAL A 586 1.70 -0.29 -11.19
C VAL A 586 2.24 -1.60 -11.74
N ASP A 587 1.46 -2.68 -11.63
CA ASP A 587 1.78 -3.94 -12.28
C ASP A 587 1.41 -3.85 -13.77
N ILE A 588 2.39 -4.04 -14.64
CA ILE A 588 2.21 -4.03 -16.10
C ILE A 588 2.48 -5.41 -16.68
N TYR A 589 1.93 -5.71 -17.86
CA TYR A 589 2.31 -6.90 -18.61
C TYR A 589 3.76 -6.79 -19.09
N ASP A 590 4.49 -7.89 -18.93
CA ASP A 590 5.88 -8.07 -19.33
C ASP A 590 5.89 -9.05 -20.50
N GLU A 591 5.54 -8.52 -21.68
CA GLU A 591 5.30 -9.28 -22.91
C GLU A 591 6.65 -9.86 -23.44
N GLU A 592 6.62 -10.89 -24.28
CA GLU A 592 7.85 -11.47 -24.84
C GLU A 592 8.37 -10.68 -26.06
N ASP A 593 9.68 -10.72 -26.30
CA ASP A 593 10.32 -9.95 -27.37
C ASP A 593 10.06 -10.55 -28.76
N ILE A 594 9.24 -9.84 -29.52
CA ILE A 594 8.97 -10.13 -30.93
C ILE A 594 10.29 -10.02 -31.73
N ASN A 595 10.58 -11.05 -32.54
CA ASN A 595 11.75 -11.19 -33.44
C ASN A 595 13.10 -11.64 -32.81
N THR A 596 13.16 -12.16 -31.58
CA THR A 596 14.42 -12.76 -31.04
C THR A 596 14.71 -14.20 -31.47
N SER A 597 13.75 -14.89 -32.10
CA SER A 597 13.82 -16.34 -32.36
C SER A 597 14.50 -16.75 -33.68
N VAL A 598 14.56 -15.88 -34.69
CA VAL A 598 15.12 -16.21 -36.01
C VAL A 598 16.66 -16.20 -35.94
N LYS A 599 17.25 -17.40 -35.99
CA LYS A 599 18.71 -17.64 -36.00
C LYS A 599 19.37 -17.46 -37.37
N GLU A 600 18.58 -17.32 -38.43
CA GLU A 600 19.09 -17.14 -39.80
C GLU A 600 19.29 -15.66 -40.15
N GLU A 601 19.88 -15.40 -41.32
CA GLU A 601 20.45 -14.12 -41.72
C GLU A 601 19.37 -13.06 -42.03
N SER A 602 18.84 -12.46 -40.96
CA SER A 602 17.90 -11.34 -41.03
C SER A 602 18.47 -10.18 -41.85
N VAL A 603 17.98 -10.01 -43.08
CA VAL A 603 18.34 -8.90 -43.99
C VAL A 603 18.14 -7.57 -43.26
N GLN A 604 19.18 -6.74 -43.20
CA GLN A 604 19.09 -5.41 -42.61
C GLN A 604 18.55 -4.42 -43.65
N TYR A 605 17.34 -3.92 -43.41
CA TYR A 605 16.61 -2.98 -44.27
C TYR A 605 16.92 -1.52 -43.93
N HIS A 606 17.07 -1.19 -42.64
CA HIS A 606 17.40 0.17 -42.19
C HIS A 606 18.79 0.26 -41.57
N GLN A 607 19.47 1.39 -41.77
CA GLN A 607 20.71 1.67 -41.04
C GLN A 607 20.47 1.71 -39.52
N PRO A 608 21.44 1.28 -38.69
CA PRO A 608 21.31 1.32 -37.24
C PRO A 608 20.95 2.74 -36.75
N GLY A 609 19.93 2.85 -35.91
CA GLY A 609 19.48 4.14 -35.37
C GLY A 609 18.66 5.02 -36.33
N ALA A 610 18.16 4.50 -37.46
CA ALA A 610 17.27 5.25 -38.35
C ALA A 610 16.01 5.75 -37.60
N ALA A 611 15.92 7.06 -37.39
CA ALA A 611 14.89 7.66 -36.53
C ALA A 611 13.49 7.73 -37.16
N ARG A 612 13.36 7.58 -38.49
CA ARG A 612 12.08 7.67 -39.21
C ARG A 612 12.00 6.61 -40.30
N PRO A 613 10.81 6.04 -40.58
CA PRO A 613 10.66 5.06 -41.65
C PRO A 613 10.79 5.74 -43.01
N ASN A 614 11.33 5.00 -43.99
CA ASN A 614 11.34 5.37 -45.40
C ASN A 614 10.28 4.53 -46.12
N ILE A 615 9.40 5.17 -46.88
CA ILE A 615 8.25 4.51 -47.51
C ILE A 615 8.62 3.37 -48.46
N ASP A 616 9.68 3.54 -49.27
CA ASP A 616 10.07 2.54 -50.26
C ASP A 616 10.71 1.32 -49.60
N ILE A 617 11.42 1.53 -48.48
CA ILE A 617 11.95 0.44 -47.66
C ILE A 617 10.80 -0.33 -46.97
N ILE A 618 9.84 0.35 -46.34
CA ILE A 618 8.68 -0.31 -45.71
C ILE A 618 7.79 -1.02 -46.74
N ARG A 619 7.69 -0.49 -47.98
CA ARG A 619 6.99 -1.14 -49.09
C ARG A 619 7.69 -2.42 -49.56
N ALA A 620 9.02 -2.43 -49.55
CA ALA A 620 9.85 -3.58 -49.91
C ALA A 620 9.98 -4.65 -48.81
N MET A 621 9.73 -4.30 -47.54
CA MET A 621 9.65 -5.29 -46.46
C MET A 621 8.49 -6.28 -46.69
N PRO A 622 8.68 -7.58 -46.45
CA PRO A 622 7.58 -8.54 -46.38
C PRO A 622 6.65 -8.20 -45.20
N PHE A 623 5.39 -8.62 -45.28
CA PHE A 623 4.47 -8.54 -44.14
C PHE A 623 4.64 -9.80 -43.27
N ASP A 624 4.93 -9.58 -41.99
CA ASP A 624 4.97 -10.62 -40.97
C ASP A 624 3.54 -10.99 -40.55
N TYR A 625 3.08 -12.14 -41.04
CA TYR A 625 1.78 -12.74 -40.74
C TYR A 625 1.71 -13.37 -39.34
N THR A 626 2.84 -13.55 -38.62
CA THR A 626 2.82 -14.22 -37.33
C THR A 626 2.22 -13.30 -36.25
N VAL A 627 1.28 -13.85 -35.48
CA VAL A 627 0.60 -13.14 -34.39
C VAL A 627 1.39 -13.35 -33.10
N HIS A 628 2.41 -12.53 -32.88
CA HIS A 628 3.32 -12.65 -31.72
C HIS A 628 2.79 -12.04 -30.41
N ASP A 629 1.61 -11.40 -30.43
CA ASP A 629 1.05 -10.73 -29.25
C ASP A 629 0.53 -11.77 -28.23
N PRO A 630 1.04 -11.82 -26.97
CA PRO A 630 0.57 -12.76 -25.95
C PRO A 630 -0.91 -12.58 -25.57
N LYS A 631 -1.59 -11.52 -26.05
CA LYS A 631 -3.06 -11.44 -26.00
C LYS A 631 -3.77 -12.50 -26.84
N TYR A 632 -3.04 -13.20 -27.71
CA TYR A 632 -3.55 -14.17 -28.68
C TYR A 632 -2.89 -15.56 -28.63
N GLU A 633 -2.21 -15.95 -27.54
CA GLU A 633 -1.63 -17.31 -27.37
C GLU A 633 -2.68 -18.44 -27.55
N ASP A 634 -3.95 -18.18 -27.21
CA ASP A 634 -5.12 -19.07 -27.35
C ASP A 634 -5.83 -18.98 -28.74
N VAL A 635 -5.19 -18.44 -29.79
CA VAL A 635 -5.79 -18.29 -31.13
C VAL A 635 -5.04 -19.06 -32.22
N SER A 636 -5.75 -19.36 -33.31
CA SER A 636 -5.18 -19.99 -34.50
C SER A 636 -3.96 -19.22 -35.05
N PRO A 637 -2.79 -19.87 -35.22
CA PRO A 637 -1.69 -19.25 -35.95
C PRO A 637 -2.08 -19.02 -37.41
N VAL A 638 -1.71 -17.85 -37.94
CA VAL A 638 -1.85 -17.55 -39.37
C VAL A 638 -0.72 -18.26 -40.14
N TYR A 639 -1.05 -18.80 -41.31
CA TYR A 639 -0.07 -19.47 -42.19
C TYR A 639 0.94 -18.47 -42.77
N SER A 640 2.22 -18.85 -42.77
CA SER A 640 3.36 -18.12 -43.33
C SER A 640 4.40 -19.14 -43.83
N PRO A 641 4.98 -18.99 -45.04
CA PRO A 641 6.00 -19.91 -45.56
C PRO A 641 7.22 -20.09 -44.64
N ASP A 642 7.62 -19.03 -43.95
CA ASP A 642 8.91 -18.96 -43.24
C ASP A 642 8.83 -19.42 -41.76
N PHE A 643 7.67 -19.93 -41.32
CA PHE A 643 7.41 -20.24 -39.91
C PHE A 643 7.68 -21.71 -39.54
N SER A 644 8.71 -21.96 -38.74
CA SER A 644 9.00 -23.28 -38.17
C SER A 644 8.31 -23.48 -36.81
N PHE A 645 7.39 -24.45 -36.71
CA PHE A 645 6.69 -24.75 -35.46
C PHE A 645 7.63 -25.41 -34.44
N SER A 646 7.92 -24.72 -33.32
CA SER A 646 8.80 -25.24 -32.25
C SER A 646 8.11 -26.36 -31.45
N SER A 647 8.73 -27.54 -31.40
CA SER A 647 8.10 -28.77 -30.88
C SER A 647 7.87 -28.85 -29.36
N GLU A 648 8.29 -27.85 -28.56
CA GLU A 648 8.22 -27.88 -27.08
C GLU A 648 6.87 -27.36 -26.53
N GLY A 649 5.77 -27.98 -26.98
CA GLY A 649 4.42 -27.64 -26.53
C GLY A 649 4.13 -28.09 -25.09
N SER A 650 4.36 -27.23 -24.09
CA SER A 650 3.96 -27.51 -22.71
C SER A 650 2.43 -27.45 -22.56
N SER A 651 1.81 -28.59 -22.22
CA SER A 651 0.36 -28.68 -21.99
C SER A 651 -0.08 -27.92 -20.72
N ARG A 652 -0.36 -26.62 -20.86
CA ARG A 652 -1.02 -25.79 -19.83
C ARG A 652 -2.54 -25.85 -20.00
N ARG A 653 -3.31 -25.71 -18.90
CA ARG A 653 -4.78 -25.83 -18.94
C ARG A 653 -5.42 -24.49 -19.27
N HIS A 654 -6.53 -24.49 -20.01
CA HIS A 654 -7.21 -23.26 -20.45
C HIS A 654 -7.61 -22.31 -19.30
N ASP A 655 -7.85 -22.82 -18.09
CA ASP A 655 -8.20 -21.99 -16.93
C ASP A 655 -7.01 -21.19 -16.36
N GLU A 656 -5.77 -21.50 -16.74
CA GLU A 656 -4.55 -20.91 -16.18
C GLU A 656 -3.98 -19.75 -17.03
N VAL A 657 -4.40 -19.59 -18.29
CA VAL A 657 -3.77 -18.69 -19.28
C VAL A 657 -3.71 -17.23 -18.78
N TYR A 658 -4.77 -16.76 -18.12
CA TYR A 658 -4.83 -15.40 -17.57
C TYR A 658 -4.03 -15.18 -16.27
N LEU A 659 -3.57 -16.25 -15.62
CA LEU A 659 -2.62 -16.22 -14.51
C LEU A 659 -1.18 -16.45 -15.00
N CYS A 660 -0.99 -16.86 -16.26
CA CYS A 660 0.30 -17.24 -16.83
C CYS A 660 1.08 -16.06 -17.43
N ARG A 661 0.40 -14.98 -17.86
CA ARG A 661 1.11 -13.79 -18.38
C ARG A 661 1.95 -13.14 -17.29
N ARG A 662 3.25 -13.08 -17.55
CA ARG A 662 4.22 -12.43 -16.68
C ARG A 662 3.85 -10.95 -16.53
N THR A 663 3.88 -10.47 -15.30
CA THR A 663 3.80 -9.05 -15.00
C THR A 663 5.06 -8.58 -14.30
N ASN A 664 5.35 -7.30 -14.45
CA ASN A 664 6.47 -6.64 -13.80
C ASN A 664 5.98 -5.36 -13.13
N ARG A 665 6.53 -5.05 -11.96
CA ARG A 665 6.09 -3.91 -11.15
C ARG A 665 6.91 -2.68 -11.51
N MET A 666 6.25 -1.70 -12.11
CA MET A 666 6.86 -0.46 -12.59
C MET A 666 6.48 0.72 -11.72
N LYS A 667 7.46 1.54 -11.36
CA LYS A 667 7.19 2.83 -10.76
C LYS A 667 6.64 3.78 -11.83
N LEU A 668 5.50 4.41 -11.53
CA LEU A 668 4.86 5.40 -12.39
C LEU A 668 5.83 6.54 -12.72
N SER A 669 5.92 6.90 -14.00
CA SER A 669 6.75 8.01 -14.46
C SER A 669 6.06 9.36 -14.22
N LYS A 670 6.79 10.47 -14.37
CA LYS A 670 6.21 11.84 -14.26
C LYS A 670 5.12 12.13 -15.30
N TYR A 671 5.02 11.31 -16.36
CA TYR A 671 4.00 11.40 -17.40
C TYR A 671 2.75 10.56 -17.05
N ALA A 672 2.83 9.68 -16.05
CA ALA A 672 1.81 8.72 -15.68
C ALA A 672 1.00 9.18 -14.46
N ALA A 673 -0.09 9.91 -14.73
CA ALA A 673 -1.03 10.33 -13.70
C ALA A 673 -2.04 9.21 -13.37
N TYR A 674 -1.80 8.48 -12.27
CA TYR A 674 -2.73 7.46 -11.77
C TYR A 674 -3.65 8.08 -10.71
N ASN A 675 -4.96 8.12 -11.01
CA ASN A 675 -5.97 8.91 -10.29
C ASN A 675 -6.05 8.64 -8.79
N THR A 676 -5.70 7.44 -8.33
CA THR A 676 -5.79 7.06 -6.91
C THR A 676 -4.81 7.87 -6.03
N TYR A 677 -3.70 8.37 -6.60
CA TYR A 677 -2.60 8.97 -5.82
C TYR A 677 -2.03 10.29 -6.38
N HIS A 678 -2.21 10.60 -7.67
CA HIS A 678 -1.66 11.84 -8.27
C HIS A 678 -2.66 13.00 -8.25
N HIS A 679 -2.74 13.65 -7.09
CA HIS A 679 -3.77 14.63 -6.72
C HIS A 679 -3.43 16.08 -7.07
N CYS A 680 -2.83 16.36 -8.24
CA CYS A 680 -2.55 17.73 -8.67
C CYS A 680 -3.83 18.46 -9.18
N GLU A 681 -3.83 19.79 -9.15
CA GLU A 681 -4.98 20.60 -9.59
C GLU A 681 -5.31 20.38 -11.08
N GLN A 682 -4.30 20.17 -11.92
CA GLN A 682 -4.48 19.94 -13.35
C GLN A 682 -5.16 18.59 -13.64
N CYS A 683 -4.87 17.54 -12.87
CA CYS A 683 -5.54 16.25 -13.00
C CYS A 683 -6.99 16.29 -12.52
N HIS A 684 -7.26 17.00 -11.42
CA HIS A 684 -8.60 17.27 -10.94
C HIS A 684 -9.45 18.03 -11.97
N GLN A 685 -8.88 19.10 -12.57
CA GLN A 685 -9.50 19.84 -13.68
C GLN A 685 -9.70 18.96 -14.92
N TYR A 686 -8.73 18.12 -15.29
CA TYR A 686 -8.82 17.23 -16.45
C TYR A 686 -9.96 16.21 -16.30
N MET A 687 -10.12 15.57 -15.14
CA MET A 687 -11.23 14.64 -14.88
C MET A 687 -12.58 15.35 -14.69
N GLY A 688 -12.57 16.53 -14.07
CA GLY A 688 -13.76 17.27 -13.66
C GLY A 688 -14.11 17.15 -12.16
N PHE A 689 -13.21 16.65 -11.32
CA PHE A 689 -13.38 16.63 -9.86
C PHE A 689 -12.99 17.99 -9.25
N ASN A 690 -13.95 18.91 -9.18
CA ASN A 690 -13.78 20.21 -8.51
C ASN A 690 -14.17 20.11 -7.02
N PRO A 691 -13.29 20.44 -6.05
CA PRO A 691 -13.61 20.38 -4.61
C PRO A 691 -14.71 21.35 -4.15
N ARG A 692 -15.23 22.21 -5.04
CA ARG A 692 -16.42 23.05 -4.81
C ARG A 692 -17.75 22.43 -5.27
N TYR A 693 -17.76 21.15 -5.67
CA TYR A 693 -18.96 20.41 -6.11
C TYR A 693 -19.76 21.09 -7.23
N GLN A 694 -19.09 21.87 -8.07
CA GLN A 694 -19.72 22.56 -9.19
C GLN A 694 -19.87 21.59 -10.37
N LEU A 695 -21.12 21.26 -10.73
CA LEU A 695 -21.44 20.37 -11.86
C LEU A 695 -20.85 20.92 -13.17
N TYR A 696 -20.18 20.06 -13.94
CA TYR A 696 -19.74 20.39 -15.29
C TYR A 696 -20.95 20.39 -16.21
N GLU A 697 -21.26 21.55 -16.79
CA GLU A 697 -22.33 21.68 -17.77
C GLU A 697 -21.95 20.93 -19.05
N SER A 698 -22.72 19.88 -19.37
CA SER A 698 -22.56 19.01 -20.53
C SER A 698 -23.81 19.07 -21.42
N THR A 699 -23.65 19.40 -22.69
CA THR A 699 -24.73 19.33 -23.69
C THR A 699 -24.80 17.95 -24.34
N LEU A 700 -26.02 17.49 -24.65
CA LEU A 700 -26.28 16.27 -25.41
C LEU A 700 -26.61 16.64 -26.86
N HIS A 701 -25.85 16.11 -27.80
CA HIS A 701 -26.02 16.33 -29.24
C HIS A 701 -26.27 15.01 -29.95
N ALA A 702 -27.30 14.94 -30.80
CA ALA A 702 -27.46 13.83 -31.73
C ALA A 702 -26.58 14.06 -32.97
N PHE A 703 -26.00 12.99 -33.50
CA PHE A 703 -25.23 12.97 -34.74
C PHE A 703 -25.67 11.75 -35.56
N THR A 704 -26.19 11.98 -36.76
CA THR A 704 -26.79 10.92 -37.59
C THR A 704 -26.05 10.81 -38.92
N PHE A 705 -25.73 9.59 -39.34
CA PHE A 705 -25.18 9.31 -40.68
C PHE A 705 -25.77 8.02 -41.27
N SER A 706 -25.88 7.97 -42.59
CA SER A 706 -26.43 6.82 -43.32
C SER A 706 -25.37 5.73 -43.49
N TYR A 707 -25.66 4.50 -43.07
CA TYR A 707 -24.72 3.37 -43.23
C TYR A 707 -24.91 2.64 -44.57
N LEU A 708 -23.85 2.65 -45.38
CA LEU A 708 -23.81 2.18 -46.77
C LEU A 708 -24.29 0.74 -47.01
N MET A 709 -24.19 -0.17 -46.03
CA MET A 709 -24.53 -1.58 -46.25
C MET A 709 -26.02 -1.91 -46.12
N HIS A 710 -26.84 -1.03 -45.55
CA HIS A 710 -28.29 -1.25 -45.38
C HIS A 710 -29.17 -0.05 -45.74
N GLY A 711 -28.61 1.16 -45.87
CA GLY A 711 -29.40 2.39 -46.06
C GLY A 711 -30.13 2.85 -44.79
N GLU A 712 -29.83 2.24 -43.64
CA GLU A 712 -30.33 2.64 -42.33
C GLU A 712 -29.50 3.81 -41.79
N GLU A 713 -30.17 4.79 -41.19
CA GLU A 713 -29.52 5.91 -40.50
C GLU A 713 -29.12 5.49 -39.07
N ILE A 714 -27.83 5.61 -38.75
CA ILE A 714 -27.32 5.38 -37.40
C ILE A 714 -27.25 6.72 -36.69
N GLN A 715 -28.12 6.91 -35.68
CA GLN A 715 -28.08 8.05 -34.78
C GLN A 715 -27.21 7.72 -33.56
N LEU A 716 -26.10 8.44 -33.42
CA LEU A 716 -25.22 8.40 -32.25
C LEU A 716 -25.45 9.64 -31.37
N TYR A 717 -25.01 9.57 -30.12
CA TYR A 717 -25.16 10.69 -29.16
C TYR A 717 -23.81 11.11 -28.60
N PHE A 718 -23.48 12.40 -28.73
CA PHE A 718 -22.33 13.01 -28.09
C PHE A 718 -22.75 13.76 -26.83
N ILE A 719 -22.13 13.42 -25.69
CA ILE A 719 -22.14 14.27 -24.50
C ILE A 719 -20.86 15.11 -24.54
N ILE A 720 -21.02 16.42 -24.69
CA ILE A 720 -19.92 17.38 -24.85
C ILE A 720 -19.92 18.33 -23.65
N PRO A 721 -18.86 18.35 -22.81
CA PRO A 721 -18.65 19.40 -21.80
C PRO A 721 -18.42 20.76 -22.47
N LYS A 722 -18.99 21.85 -21.94
CA LYS A 722 -18.82 23.21 -22.52
C LYS A 722 -17.36 23.64 -22.72
N SER A 723 -16.45 23.15 -21.87
CA SER A 723 -14.99 23.32 -21.97
C SER A 723 -14.39 22.77 -23.28
N LYS A 724 -15.10 21.87 -23.97
CA LYS A 724 -14.64 21.09 -25.13
C LYS A 724 -15.40 21.37 -26.43
N GLU A 725 -16.47 22.17 -26.41
CA GLU A 725 -17.26 22.54 -27.60
C GLU A 725 -16.41 23.17 -28.72
N HIS A 726 -15.29 23.81 -28.39
CA HIS A 726 -14.36 24.40 -29.35
C HIS A 726 -13.71 23.39 -30.33
N HIS A 727 -13.77 22.09 -30.04
CA HIS A 727 -13.33 21.02 -30.96
C HIS A 727 -14.37 20.70 -32.06
N PHE A 728 -15.56 21.30 -32.05
CA PHE A 728 -16.69 20.93 -32.92
C PHE A 728 -17.28 22.14 -33.66
N THR A 729 -18.08 21.93 -34.70
CA THR A 729 -18.91 22.95 -35.36
C THR A 729 -20.39 22.67 -35.13
N PHE A 730 -21.19 23.75 -35.01
CA PHE A 730 -22.60 23.68 -34.67
C PHE A 730 -23.42 24.62 -35.54
N SER A 731 -24.57 24.14 -36.03
CA SER A 731 -25.38 24.85 -37.01
C SER A 731 -26.08 26.08 -36.44
N GLN A 732 -26.32 27.08 -37.30
CA GLN A 732 -27.12 28.26 -36.96
C GLN A 732 -28.32 28.41 -37.90
N PRO A 733 -29.54 28.67 -37.40
CA PRO A 733 -29.96 28.71 -36.01
C PRO A 733 -30.50 27.35 -35.53
N GLY A 734 -29.66 26.54 -34.87
CA GLY A 734 -30.13 25.24 -34.33
C GLY A 734 -29.25 24.61 -33.24
N GLY A 735 -27.95 24.87 -33.24
CA GLY A 735 -27.01 24.27 -32.30
C GLY A 735 -26.80 22.77 -32.48
N GLN A 736 -27.22 22.20 -33.62
CA GLN A 736 -27.00 20.80 -33.93
C GLN A 736 -25.53 20.59 -34.28
N LEU A 737 -24.97 19.45 -33.88
CA LEU A 737 -23.58 19.08 -34.16
C LEU A 737 -23.40 18.78 -35.64
N GLU A 738 -22.61 19.60 -36.34
CA GLU A 738 -22.32 19.43 -37.77
C GLU A 738 -21.07 18.57 -37.98
N SER A 739 -19.98 18.86 -37.26
CA SER A 739 -18.70 18.16 -37.42
C SER A 739 -17.78 18.27 -36.21
N MET A 740 -16.84 17.34 -36.11
CA MET A 740 -15.64 17.40 -35.30
C MET A 740 -14.50 17.99 -36.14
N ARG A 741 -13.90 19.10 -35.69
CA ARG A 741 -12.91 19.85 -36.47
C ARG A 741 -11.64 19.04 -36.69
N LEU A 742 -11.17 18.97 -37.93
CA LEU A 742 -9.91 18.32 -38.29
C LEU A 742 -8.84 19.35 -38.68
N PRO A 743 -7.60 19.20 -38.17
CA PRO A 743 -6.49 20.11 -38.50
C PRO A 743 -5.94 19.83 -39.91
N LEU A 744 -4.98 20.62 -40.35
CA LEU A 744 -4.30 20.44 -41.64
C LEU A 744 -3.08 19.53 -41.51
N THR A 745 -2.78 18.80 -42.58
CA THR A 745 -1.53 18.06 -42.79
C THR A 745 -0.30 18.96 -42.65
N THR A 746 -0.40 20.22 -43.07
CA THR A 746 0.65 21.25 -42.99
C THR A 746 0.87 21.83 -41.58
N ASP A 747 -0.09 21.70 -40.65
CA ASP A 747 0.02 22.27 -39.31
C ASP A 747 1.23 21.71 -38.54
N ARG A 748 1.91 22.57 -37.77
CA ARG A 748 3.09 22.20 -36.95
C ARG A 748 3.08 22.85 -35.57
N ASN A 749 1.89 23.13 -35.03
CA ASN A 749 1.75 23.64 -33.67
C ASN A 749 2.29 22.60 -32.67
N PRO A 750 3.36 22.89 -31.91
CA PRO A 750 3.94 21.94 -30.97
C PRO A 750 3.08 21.74 -29.71
N ASP A 751 2.02 22.54 -29.51
CA ASP A 751 1.18 22.48 -28.30
C ASP A 751 -0.21 21.88 -28.54
N CYS A 752 -0.40 21.21 -29.69
CA CYS A 752 -1.48 20.26 -29.89
C CYS A 752 -1.00 18.91 -30.45
N ILE A 753 -1.91 17.93 -30.39
CA ILE A 753 -1.87 16.66 -31.11
C ILE A 753 -2.93 16.72 -32.22
N LYS A 754 -2.64 16.21 -33.43
CA LYS A 754 -3.57 16.34 -34.55
C LYS A 754 -4.69 15.30 -34.53
N SER A 755 -4.32 14.05 -34.25
CA SER A 755 -5.22 12.91 -34.40
C SER A 755 -6.18 12.77 -33.21
N PRO A 756 -7.51 12.76 -33.41
CA PRO A 756 -8.47 12.48 -32.34
C PRO A 756 -8.25 11.08 -31.75
N ILE A 757 -8.25 10.98 -30.42
CA ILE A 757 -8.06 9.72 -29.69
C ILE A 757 -9.43 9.17 -29.29
N PHE A 758 -9.76 7.99 -29.79
CA PHE A 758 -10.95 7.24 -29.41
C PHE A 758 -10.57 6.07 -28.50
N THR A 759 -11.20 6.01 -27.32
CA THR A 759 -10.98 4.95 -26.33
C THR A 759 -12.29 4.18 -26.12
N PRO A 760 -12.48 2.99 -26.74
CA PRO A 760 -13.67 2.18 -26.53
C PRO A 760 -13.71 1.59 -25.12
N THR A 761 -14.85 1.71 -24.44
CA THR A 761 -14.98 1.28 -23.05
C THR A 761 -15.15 -0.24 -22.91
N THR A 762 -14.52 -0.82 -21.88
CA THR A 762 -14.66 -2.25 -21.55
C THR A 762 -15.20 -2.49 -20.13
N GLY A 763 -16.07 -1.58 -19.65
CA GLY A 763 -16.61 -1.58 -18.29
C GLY A 763 -15.65 -1.04 -17.21
N ARG A 764 -14.39 -0.74 -17.55
CA ARG A 764 -13.30 -0.38 -16.61
C ARG A 764 -13.24 1.12 -16.25
N HIS A 765 -14.37 1.69 -15.87
CA HIS A 765 -14.52 3.13 -15.58
C HIS A 765 -13.57 3.68 -14.50
N GLU A 766 -13.30 2.91 -13.43
CA GLU A 766 -12.37 3.32 -12.37
C GLU A 766 -10.89 3.06 -12.67
N HIS A 767 -10.57 1.91 -13.28
CA HIS A 767 -9.21 1.35 -13.32
C HIS A 767 -8.60 1.30 -14.72
N GLY A 768 -9.44 1.36 -15.77
CA GLY A 768 -9.03 1.39 -17.16
C GLY A 768 -8.56 2.78 -17.54
N LEU A 769 -9.50 3.71 -17.72
CA LEU A 769 -9.18 5.05 -18.22
C LEU A 769 -8.03 5.72 -17.46
N PHE A 770 -7.20 6.42 -18.23
CA PHE A 770 -5.91 6.93 -17.82
C PHE A 770 -5.81 8.42 -18.14
N ASN A 771 -5.19 9.18 -17.24
CA ASN A 771 -5.22 10.63 -17.26
C ASN A 771 -4.16 11.19 -18.23
N LEU A 772 -4.57 11.38 -19.49
CA LEU A 772 -3.70 11.83 -20.58
C LEU A 772 -3.08 13.22 -20.37
N HIS A 773 -3.50 14.04 -19.40
CA HIS A 773 -2.96 15.39 -19.20
C HIS A 773 -1.42 15.41 -19.08
N HIS A 774 -0.86 14.56 -18.22
CA HIS A 774 0.60 14.47 -18.05
C HIS A 774 1.28 13.62 -19.13
N ALA A 775 0.59 12.66 -19.73
CA ALA A 775 1.09 11.95 -20.89
C ALA A 775 1.22 12.86 -22.12
N MET A 776 0.41 13.92 -22.20
CA MET A 776 0.48 14.93 -23.26
C MET A 776 1.36 16.14 -22.90
N ASP A 777 2.09 16.14 -21.77
CA ASP A 777 2.83 17.32 -21.28
C ASP A 777 1.98 18.62 -21.27
N GLY A 778 0.68 18.51 -20.98
CA GLY A 778 -0.27 19.63 -21.02
C GLY A 778 -0.72 20.11 -22.41
N ALA A 779 -0.29 19.48 -23.51
CA ALA A 779 -0.71 19.84 -24.86
C ALA A 779 -2.22 19.61 -25.10
N SER A 780 -2.81 20.43 -25.95
CA SER A 780 -4.22 20.31 -26.34
C SER A 780 -4.43 19.05 -27.18
N HIS A 781 -5.41 18.24 -26.79
CA HIS A 781 -5.72 16.97 -27.44
C HIS A 781 -7.23 16.69 -27.35
N LEU A 782 -7.75 16.07 -28.41
CA LEU A 782 -9.12 15.60 -28.48
C LEU A 782 -9.16 14.13 -28.07
N HIS A 783 -9.86 13.83 -26.97
CA HIS A 783 -10.02 12.48 -26.43
C HIS A 783 -11.51 12.20 -26.21
N ILE A 784 -12.00 11.16 -26.87
CA ILE A 784 -13.41 10.76 -26.92
C ILE A 784 -13.52 9.35 -26.34
N LEU A 785 -14.31 9.23 -25.29
CA LEU A 785 -14.68 7.94 -24.69
C LEU A 785 -15.83 7.36 -25.50
N VAL A 786 -15.70 6.12 -25.98
CA VAL A 786 -16.74 5.48 -26.80
C VAL A 786 -17.46 4.46 -25.96
N VAL A 787 -18.61 4.87 -25.44
CA VAL A 787 -19.26 4.29 -24.26
C VAL A 787 -20.54 3.56 -24.68
N LYS A 788 -20.74 2.33 -24.18
CA LYS A 788 -22.04 1.65 -24.32
C LYS A 788 -23.10 2.37 -23.48
N GLU A 789 -24.35 2.40 -23.95
CA GLU A 789 -25.42 3.17 -23.30
C GLU A 789 -25.62 2.79 -21.82
N TYR A 790 -25.57 1.50 -21.47
CA TYR A 790 -25.67 1.05 -20.07
C TYR A 790 -24.47 1.45 -19.20
N GLU A 791 -23.31 1.77 -19.79
CA GLU A 791 -22.12 2.25 -19.06
C GLU A 791 -22.11 3.79 -18.90
N MET A 792 -22.91 4.52 -19.68
CA MET A 792 -22.92 5.99 -19.77
C MET A 792 -23.00 6.68 -18.41
N ALA A 793 -23.96 6.29 -17.57
CA ALA A 793 -24.18 6.91 -16.26
C ALA A 793 -22.96 6.77 -15.34
N VAL A 794 -22.25 5.64 -15.44
CA VAL A 794 -21.07 5.36 -14.64
C VAL A 794 -19.87 6.13 -15.17
N TYR A 795 -19.60 6.14 -16.48
CA TYR A 795 -18.52 6.98 -17.03
C TYR A 795 -18.75 8.47 -16.75
N LYS A 796 -20.01 8.95 -16.79
CA LYS A 796 -20.35 10.33 -16.42
C LYS A 796 -20.08 10.67 -14.94
N LYS A 797 -20.11 9.68 -14.03
CA LYS A 797 -19.73 9.85 -12.61
C LYS A 797 -18.22 9.98 -12.41
N TYR A 798 -17.40 9.23 -13.15
CA TYR A 798 -15.94 9.17 -12.94
C TYR A 798 -15.12 10.09 -13.85
N TRP A 799 -15.66 10.48 -15.02
CA TRP A 799 -14.98 11.31 -16.01
C TRP A 799 -15.88 12.44 -16.56
N PRO A 800 -16.49 13.29 -15.69
CA PRO A 800 -17.49 14.29 -16.11
C PRO A 800 -16.99 15.40 -17.06
N ASN A 801 -15.67 15.64 -17.18
CA ASN A 801 -15.10 16.63 -18.10
C ASN A 801 -14.58 16.01 -19.42
N HIS A 802 -14.99 14.77 -19.74
CA HIS A 802 -14.65 14.08 -20.98
C HIS A 802 -15.80 14.07 -21.99
N ILE A 803 -15.46 14.06 -23.28
CA ILE A 803 -16.44 13.85 -24.36
C ILE A 803 -16.80 12.37 -24.38
N MET A 804 -18.09 12.05 -24.43
CA MET A 804 -18.59 10.68 -24.51
C MET A 804 -19.41 10.49 -25.77
N LEU A 805 -18.97 9.60 -26.65
CA LEU A 805 -19.74 9.09 -27.77
C LEU A 805 -20.52 7.86 -27.27
N VAL A 806 -21.82 8.03 -27.06
CA VAL A 806 -22.71 6.98 -26.54
C VAL A 806 -23.23 6.15 -27.70
N LEU A 807 -22.95 4.85 -27.67
CA LEU A 807 -23.40 3.88 -28.68
C LEU A 807 -24.87 3.48 -28.44
N PRO A 808 -25.69 3.36 -29.49
CA PRO A 808 -27.08 2.90 -29.40
C PRO A 808 -27.24 1.57 -28.67
N THR A 809 -28.41 1.37 -28.05
CA THR A 809 -28.74 0.20 -27.24
C THR A 809 -28.55 -1.14 -27.95
N ILE A 810 -28.73 -1.19 -29.28
CA ILE A 810 -28.44 -2.37 -30.12
C ILE A 810 -26.98 -2.84 -30.04
N PHE A 811 -26.03 -1.96 -29.70
CA PHE A 811 -24.61 -2.29 -29.52
C PHE A 811 -24.24 -2.64 -28.07
N ASN A 812 -25.16 -2.56 -27.11
CA ASN A 812 -24.91 -2.95 -25.72
C ASN A 812 -24.43 -4.41 -25.63
N GLY A 813 -25.06 -5.31 -26.39
CA GLY A 813 -24.67 -6.73 -26.48
C GLY A 813 -23.47 -7.03 -27.40
N ALA A 814 -22.97 -6.05 -28.18
CA ALA A 814 -21.98 -6.29 -29.23
C ALA A 814 -20.53 -6.39 -28.71
N GLY A 815 -19.64 -6.95 -29.54
CA GLY A 815 -18.20 -7.03 -29.27
C GLY A 815 -17.43 -5.76 -29.57
N VAL A 816 -16.12 -5.74 -29.28
CA VAL A 816 -15.25 -4.56 -29.50
C VAL A 816 -15.11 -4.20 -30.98
N GLY A 817 -15.19 -5.19 -31.89
CA GLY A 817 -15.17 -4.94 -33.33
C GLY A 817 -16.34 -4.08 -33.83
N ALA A 818 -17.47 -4.04 -33.12
CA ALA A 818 -18.57 -3.11 -33.40
C ALA A 818 -18.21 -1.66 -33.03
N ALA A 819 -17.49 -1.45 -31.93
CA ALA A 819 -17.02 -0.12 -31.54
C ALA A 819 -15.96 0.40 -32.51
N HIS A 820 -14.94 -0.41 -32.84
CA HIS A 820 -13.92 -0.05 -33.84
C HIS A 820 -14.54 0.25 -35.22
N PHE A 821 -15.53 -0.54 -35.63
CA PHE A 821 -16.30 -0.29 -36.85
C PHE A 821 -17.04 1.07 -36.82
N LEU A 822 -17.85 1.34 -35.79
CA LEU A 822 -18.60 2.59 -35.67
C LEU A 822 -17.69 3.82 -35.58
N ILE A 823 -16.57 3.72 -34.85
CA ILE A 823 -15.57 4.79 -34.75
C ILE A 823 -14.99 5.10 -36.13
N LYS A 824 -14.66 4.08 -36.93
CA LYS A 824 -14.11 4.25 -38.28
C LYS A 824 -15.13 4.90 -39.23
N GLU A 825 -16.37 4.44 -39.25
CA GLU A 825 -17.42 5.00 -40.13
C GLU A 825 -17.76 6.45 -39.75
N LEU A 826 -17.97 6.73 -38.45
CA LEU A 826 -18.14 8.10 -37.94
C LEU A 826 -17.00 9.00 -38.39
N SER A 827 -15.75 8.55 -38.20
CA SER A 827 -14.57 9.36 -38.49
C SER A 827 -14.38 9.59 -39.99
N TYR A 828 -14.68 8.60 -40.83
CA TYR A 828 -14.69 8.75 -42.28
C TYR A 828 -15.77 9.73 -42.76
N HIS A 829 -17.00 9.59 -42.27
CA HIS A 829 -18.08 10.54 -42.58
C HIS A 829 -17.72 11.96 -42.14
N ASN A 830 -17.11 12.11 -40.95
CA ASN A 830 -16.63 13.39 -40.45
C ASN A 830 -15.51 13.99 -41.30
N LEU A 831 -14.63 13.18 -41.89
CA LEU A 831 -13.60 13.65 -42.81
C LEU A 831 -14.24 14.24 -44.08
N GLU A 832 -15.27 13.62 -44.64
CA GLU A 832 -15.98 14.16 -45.81
C GLU A 832 -16.77 15.43 -45.50
N LEU A 833 -17.33 15.55 -44.29
CA LEU A 833 -17.97 16.78 -43.81
C LEU A 833 -16.94 17.92 -43.64
N GLU A 834 -15.79 17.65 -43.02
CA GLU A 834 -14.71 18.64 -42.90
C GLU A 834 -14.09 19.00 -44.26
N ARG A 835 -13.98 18.05 -45.20
CA ARG A 835 -13.58 18.30 -46.59
C ARG A 835 -14.51 19.30 -47.25
N SER A 836 -15.81 19.05 -47.21
CA SER A 836 -16.83 19.95 -47.75
C SER A 836 -16.76 21.35 -47.10
N ARG A 837 -16.75 21.41 -45.77
CA ARG A 837 -16.76 22.67 -44.99
C ARG A 837 -15.47 23.49 -45.12
N GLN A 838 -14.33 22.85 -45.36
CA GLN A 838 -13.04 23.55 -45.55
C GLN A 838 -12.76 23.85 -47.03
N GLU A 839 -13.35 23.13 -47.98
CA GLU A 839 -13.30 23.45 -49.41
C GLU A 839 -14.03 24.77 -49.72
N GLU A 840 -15.16 25.06 -49.04
CA GLU A 840 -15.80 26.38 -49.04
C GLU A 840 -14.87 27.52 -48.57
N LEU A 841 -13.84 27.20 -47.77
CA LEU A 841 -12.82 28.13 -47.29
C LEU A 841 -11.55 28.15 -48.18
N GLY A 842 -11.56 27.44 -49.31
CA GLY A 842 -10.46 27.37 -50.27
C GLY A 842 -9.35 26.38 -49.91
N ILE A 843 -9.57 25.49 -48.94
CA ILE A 843 -8.63 24.44 -48.53
C ILE A 843 -8.90 23.18 -49.37
N ARG A 844 -7.85 22.53 -49.89
CA ARG A 844 -8.03 21.34 -50.74
C ARG A 844 -8.42 20.13 -49.86
N PRO A 845 -9.38 19.27 -50.26
CA PRO A 845 -9.79 18.09 -49.48
C PRO A 845 -8.67 17.12 -49.07
N GLN A 846 -7.56 17.09 -49.83
CA GLN A 846 -6.36 16.29 -49.55
C GLN A 846 -5.41 16.89 -48.49
N ASP A 847 -5.56 18.17 -48.13
CA ASP A 847 -4.71 18.86 -47.17
C ASP A 847 -5.18 18.68 -45.72
N ILE A 848 -6.39 18.15 -45.50
CA ILE A 848 -7.01 17.88 -44.19
C ILE A 848 -6.45 16.58 -43.59
N TRP A 849 -6.31 16.54 -42.26
CA TRP A 849 -5.70 15.44 -41.52
C TRP A 849 -6.58 14.16 -41.50
N PRO A 850 -6.16 13.04 -42.12
CA PRO A 850 -7.00 11.84 -42.29
C PRO A 850 -6.74 10.74 -41.24
N PHE A 851 -6.26 11.11 -40.05
CA PHE A 851 -5.87 10.14 -39.01
C PHE A 851 -6.66 10.26 -37.71
N ILE A 852 -7.01 9.10 -37.16
CA ILE A 852 -7.51 8.91 -35.80
C ILE A 852 -6.60 7.96 -35.03
N ILE A 853 -6.68 7.98 -33.71
CA ILE A 853 -6.01 7.00 -32.83
C ILE A 853 -7.07 6.14 -32.16
N LEU A 854 -6.91 4.81 -32.26
CA LEU A 854 -7.62 3.82 -31.45
C LEU A 854 -6.71 3.41 -30.28
N ALA A 855 -7.19 3.58 -29.04
CA ALA A 855 -6.41 3.31 -27.84
C ALA A 855 -7.14 2.34 -26.88
N ASP A 856 -6.48 1.25 -26.49
CA ASP A 856 -6.95 0.29 -25.49
C ASP A 856 -6.93 0.91 -24.08
N ASP A 857 -8.03 0.71 -23.33
CA ASP A 857 -8.26 1.31 -22.00
C ASP A 857 -7.28 0.86 -20.89
N SER A 858 -6.31 0.00 -21.19
CA SER A 858 -5.25 -0.40 -20.25
C SER A 858 -3.85 0.13 -20.62
N CYS A 859 -3.69 0.97 -21.63
CA CYS A 859 -2.43 1.69 -21.88
C CYS A 859 -2.12 2.66 -20.73
N VAL A 860 -0.86 2.74 -20.28
CA VAL A 860 -0.49 3.55 -19.09
C VAL A 860 0.81 4.35 -19.21
N MET A 861 1.84 3.84 -19.91
CA MET A 861 3.17 4.45 -19.97
C MET A 861 3.84 4.19 -21.31
N TRP A 862 4.77 5.07 -21.71
CA TRP A 862 5.50 4.99 -22.98
C TRP A 862 6.99 5.23 -22.77
N ASN A 863 7.80 4.42 -23.46
CA ASN A 863 9.26 4.54 -23.48
C ASN A 863 9.77 4.69 -24.92
N ILE A 864 10.96 5.25 -25.06
CA ILE A 864 11.79 5.15 -26.26
C ILE A 864 13.08 4.39 -25.93
N VAL A 865 13.53 3.56 -26.87
CA VAL A 865 14.82 2.85 -26.82
C VAL A 865 15.80 3.57 -27.74
N ASP A 866 16.73 4.32 -27.17
CA ASP A 866 17.80 4.96 -27.93
C ASP A 866 19.00 4.01 -28.06
N VAL A 867 19.40 3.71 -29.30
CA VAL A 867 20.58 2.88 -29.58
C VAL A 867 21.81 3.77 -29.69
N SER A 868 22.67 3.73 -28.68
CA SER A 868 23.92 4.50 -28.67
C SER A 868 24.97 3.83 -29.57
N ALA A 869 25.28 4.46 -30.71
CA ALA A 869 26.31 4.02 -31.65
C ALA A 869 27.69 4.60 -31.27
N ASP A 870 28.17 4.30 -30.07
CA ASP A 870 29.50 4.75 -29.63
C ASP A 870 30.61 3.84 -30.22
N ASN A 871 31.54 4.44 -30.96
CA ASN A 871 32.27 3.80 -32.06
C ASN A 871 33.36 2.77 -31.66
N LYS A 872 33.36 2.28 -30.41
CA LYS A 872 34.38 1.34 -29.88
C LYS A 872 33.84 0.25 -28.93
N SER A 873 32.53 0.14 -28.72
CA SER A 873 31.92 -0.89 -27.86
C SER A 873 30.66 -1.49 -28.47
N GLN A 874 30.17 -2.60 -27.90
CA GLN A 874 28.88 -3.18 -28.30
C GLN A 874 27.75 -2.15 -28.11
N PRO A 875 26.75 -2.09 -29.01
CA PRO A 875 25.72 -1.06 -28.98
C PRO A 875 24.80 -1.22 -27.76
N THR A 876 25.03 -0.41 -26.73
CA THR A 876 24.15 -0.33 -25.56
C THR A 876 22.86 0.41 -25.91
N ALA A 877 21.74 -0.30 -25.80
CA ALA A 877 20.41 0.26 -25.89
C ALA A 877 20.02 0.88 -24.54
N VAL A 878 19.62 2.15 -24.54
CA VAL A 878 19.18 2.88 -23.34
C VAL A 878 17.70 3.15 -23.45
N GLU A 879 16.90 2.50 -22.61
CA GLU A 879 15.46 2.77 -22.53
C GLU A 879 15.18 3.95 -21.59
N ARG A 880 14.38 4.92 -22.05
CA ARG A 880 13.94 6.06 -21.23
C ARG A 880 12.44 6.31 -21.36
N ASN A 881 11.84 6.77 -20.27
CA ASN A 881 10.44 7.21 -20.21
C ASN A 881 10.23 8.50 -21.00
N VAL A 882 9.15 8.55 -21.78
CA VAL A 882 8.75 9.71 -22.59
C VAL A 882 7.26 10.02 -22.45
N SER A 883 6.86 11.23 -22.81
CA SER A 883 5.47 11.59 -22.96
C SER A 883 4.88 10.99 -24.24
N LEU A 884 3.59 10.68 -24.20
CA LEU A 884 2.79 10.37 -25.39
C LEU A 884 2.79 11.54 -26.38
N LYS A 885 2.87 12.80 -25.90
CA LYS A 885 3.10 13.99 -26.77
C LYS A 885 4.29 13.79 -27.70
N HIS A 886 5.44 13.41 -27.14
CA HIS A 886 6.68 13.21 -27.91
C HIS A 886 6.56 12.06 -28.91
N VAL A 887 5.95 10.94 -28.51
CA VAL A 887 5.68 9.79 -29.39
C VAL A 887 4.79 10.19 -30.56
N LEU A 888 3.63 10.81 -30.29
CA LEU A 888 2.66 11.17 -31.31
C LEU A 888 3.22 12.21 -32.28
N GLN A 889 3.83 13.29 -31.79
CA GLN A 889 4.43 14.31 -32.65
C GLN A 889 5.59 13.77 -33.51
N HIS A 890 6.26 12.69 -33.08
CA HIS A 890 7.23 11.98 -33.92
C HIS A 890 6.57 11.17 -35.04
N ILE A 891 5.51 10.41 -34.73
CA ILE A 891 4.77 9.60 -35.72
C ILE A 891 4.01 10.50 -36.69
N GLU A 892 3.18 11.43 -36.20
CA GLU A 892 2.44 12.42 -37.00
C GLU A 892 3.39 13.30 -37.85
N GLY A 893 4.60 13.56 -37.35
CA GLY A 893 5.64 14.30 -38.06
C GLY A 893 6.41 13.51 -39.14
N THR A 894 6.08 12.24 -39.38
CA THR A 894 6.77 11.36 -40.36
C THR A 894 6.57 11.84 -41.80
N GLN A 895 7.63 11.79 -42.61
CA GLN A 895 7.55 12.19 -44.02
C GLN A 895 6.71 11.17 -44.80
N GLY A 896 5.70 11.66 -45.53
CA GLY A 896 4.77 10.79 -46.26
C GLY A 896 3.82 9.98 -45.36
N ILE A 897 3.58 10.41 -44.11
CA ILE A 897 2.70 9.69 -43.17
C ILE A 897 1.33 9.33 -43.78
N THR A 898 0.73 10.22 -44.58
CA THR A 898 -0.55 10.03 -45.29
C THR A 898 -0.56 8.89 -46.31
N LEU A 899 0.60 8.31 -46.66
CA LEU A 899 0.73 7.15 -47.54
C LEU A 899 0.77 5.81 -46.78
N TYR A 900 0.80 5.86 -45.45
CA TYR A 900 0.62 4.70 -44.58
C TYR A 900 -0.86 4.54 -44.29
N GLY A 901 -1.38 3.31 -44.42
CA GLY A 901 -2.75 2.97 -44.05
C GLY A 901 -2.91 2.89 -42.53
N MET A 902 -1.86 2.46 -41.82
CA MET A 902 -1.90 2.25 -40.39
C MET A 902 -0.50 2.25 -39.76
N CYS A 903 -0.37 2.85 -38.58
CA CYS A 903 0.86 2.87 -37.80
C CYS A 903 0.60 2.39 -36.36
N GLY A 904 1.59 1.77 -35.73
CA GLY A 904 1.48 1.28 -34.34
C GLY A 904 2.83 1.19 -33.62
N MET A 905 2.79 0.72 -32.38
CA MET A 905 3.95 0.69 -31.47
C MET A 905 4.35 -0.74 -31.09
N ARG A 906 5.57 -0.93 -30.58
CA ARG A 906 5.98 -2.17 -29.91
C ARG A 906 5.41 -2.19 -28.49
N LYS A 907 5.20 -3.38 -27.91
CA LYS A 907 4.86 -3.54 -26.48
C LYS A 907 6.12 -3.62 -25.63
N TRP A 908 6.03 -3.15 -24.39
CA TRP A 908 7.15 -3.22 -23.46
C TRP A 908 7.50 -4.66 -23.03
N SER A 909 8.81 -4.93 -22.88
CA SER A 909 9.36 -6.18 -22.34
C SER A 909 10.59 -5.92 -21.48
N SER A 910 10.73 -6.66 -20.37
CA SER A 910 11.93 -6.69 -19.54
C SER A 910 13.16 -7.31 -20.22
N ARG A 911 12.97 -8.08 -21.30
CA ARG A 911 14.06 -8.73 -22.04
C ARG A 911 14.69 -7.80 -23.08
N GLY A 912 13.96 -6.79 -23.57
CA GLY A 912 14.40 -5.93 -24.67
C GLY A 912 15.64 -5.07 -24.37
N SER A 913 15.97 -4.87 -23.08
CA SER A 913 17.21 -4.22 -22.66
C SER A 913 18.47 -5.09 -22.84
N ALA A 914 18.34 -6.40 -23.08
CA ALA A 914 19.45 -7.32 -23.31
C ALA A 914 19.71 -7.58 -24.81
N ALA A 915 18.71 -7.33 -25.67
CA ALA A 915 18.81 -7.46 -27.11
C ALA A 915 17.94 -6.39 -27.79
N PRO A 916 18.53 -5.27 -28.28
CA PRO A 916 17.77 -4.31 -29.08
C PRO A 916 17.19 -4.99 -30.34
N SER A 917 16.01 -4.54 -30.77
CA SER A 917 15.43 -4.99 -32.04
C SER A 917 16.37 -4.59 -33.18
N LYS A 918 16.81 -5.58 -33.97
CA LYS A 918 17.71 -5.37 -35.12
C LYS A 918 17.21 -4.29 -36.10
N GLU A 919 15.88 -4.20 -36.26
CA GLU A 919 15.20 -3.23 -37.11
C GLU A 919 14.38 -2.21 -36.31
N PRO A 920 14.53 -0.89 -36.57
CA PRO A 920 13.77 0.17 -35.88
C PRO A 920 12.30 0.25 -36.31
N PHE A 921 11.94 -0.36 -37.43
CA PHE A 921 10.57 -0.46 -37.96
C PHE A 921 10.28 -1.89 -38.41
N SER A 922 9.01 -2.30 -38.40
CA SER A 922 8.61 -3.59 -38.98
C SER A 922 7.21 -3.55 -39.56
N ARG A 923 7.02 -4.27 -40.67
CA ARG A 923 5.74 -4.42 -41.36
C ARG A 923 5.04 -5.69 -40.85
N CYS A 924 4.23 -5.55 -39.81
CA CYS A 924 3.59 -6.67 -39.09
C CYS A 924 2.21 -6.25 -38.56
N HIS A 925 1.52 -7.16 -37.88
CA HIS A 925 0.34 -6.80 -37.07
C HIS A 925 0.63 -5.68 -36.06
N VAL A 926 -0.36 -4.81 -35.85
CA VAL A 926 -0.37 -3.75 -34.83
C VAL A 926 -1.63 -3.85 -33.97
N HIS A 927 -1.50 -3.49 -32.70
CA HIS A 927 -2.48 -3.75 -31.65
C HIS A 927 -2.45 -2.64 -30.60
N ASP A 928 -3.53 -2.51 -29.84
CA ASP A 928 -3.67 -1.78 -28.57
C ASP A 928 -3.46 -0.25 -28.59
N PHE A 929 -2.61 0.28 -29.47
CA PHE A 929 -2.45 1.71 -29.70
C PHE A 929 -2.11 1.94 -31.18
N VAL A 930 -3.12 2.32 -31.96
CA VAL A 930 -3.11 2.28 -33.42
C VAL A 930 -3.50 3.64 -34.01
N LEU A 931 -2.62 4.21 -34.84
CA LEU A 931 -2.87 5.39 -35.64
C LEU A 931 -3.40 4.95 -37.02
N LEU A 932 -4.67 5.22 -37.32
CA LEU A 932 -5.40 4.70 -38.47
C LEU A 932 -5.69 5.78 -39.51
N ASN A 933 -5.33 5.54 -40.77
CA ASN A 933 -5.67 6.40 -41.91
C ASN A 933 -7.06 6.04 -42.43
N ILE A 934 -8.07 6.82 -42.07
CA ILE A 934 -9.48 6.56 -42.42
C ILE A 934 -9.75 6.74 -43.92
N ASP A 935 -8.99 7.61 -44.59
CA ASP A 935 -9.13 7.91 -46.02
C ASP A 935 -8.65 6.74 -46.90
N LEU A 936 -7.43 6.26 -46.65
CA LEU A 936 -6.88 5.08 -47.35
C LEU A 936 -7.63 3.79 -47.01
N THR A 937 -8.18 3.66 -45.80
CA THR A 937 -8.91 2.46 -45.37
C THR A 937 -10.41 2.51 -45.65
N GLN A 938 -10.94 3.49 -46.41
CA GLN A 938 -12.37 3.61 -46.73
C GLN A 938 -13.00 2.29 -47.23
N ASN A 939 -12.30 1.55 -48.10
CA ASN A 939 -12.77 0.29 -48.71
C ASN A 939 -12.51 -0.97 -47.85
N VAL A 940 -11.89 -0.81 -46.67
CA VAL A 940 -11.51 -1.90 -45.76
C VAL A 940 -12.17 -1.66 -44.40
N GLN A 941 -13.08 -2.56 -43.99
CA GLN A 941 -13.88 -2.35 -42.78
C GLN A 941 -13.58 -3.35 -41.68
N TYR A 942 -13.56 -2.85 -40.43
CA TYR A 942 -13.68 -3.65 -39.22
C TYR A 942 -14.97 -4.45 -39.29
N ASN A 943 -14.93 -5.69 -38.81
CA ASN A 943 -16.08 -6.57 -38.84
C ASN A 943 -16.95 -6.33 -37.60
N GLN A 944 -18.07 -5.61 -37.77
CA GLN A 944 -19.02 -5.27 -36.70
C GLN A 944 -19.50 -6.47 -35.87
N ASN A 945 -19.41 -7.68 -36.40
CA ASN A 945 -19.83 -8.92 -35.75
C ASN A 945 -18.75 -9.55 -34.84
N ARG A 946 -17.55 -8.98 -34.72
CA ARG A 946 -16.42 -9.57 -33.97
C ARG A 946 -16.47 -9.29 -32.47
N PHE A 947 -16.29 -10.34 -31.68
CA PHE A 947 -16.09 -10.27 -30.22
C PHE A 947 -14.62 -10.41 -29.82
N THR A 948 -13.84 -11.11 -30.64
CA THR A 948 -12.39 -11.31 -30.47
C THR A 948 -11.67 -11.25 -31.81
N CYS A 949 -10.36 -11.02 -31.77
CA CYS A 949 -9.45 -11.08 -32.94
C CYS A 949 -9.78 -10.11 -34.10
N ASP A 950 -10.54 -9.05 -33.83
CA ASP A 950 -10.90 -8.01 -34.80
C ASP A 950 -9.67 -7.23 -35.31
N ASP A 951 -8.68 -6.95 -34.45
CA ASP A 951 -7.37 -6.43 -34.88
C ASP A 951 -6.73 -7.32 -35.96
N ILE A 952 -6.77 -8.65 -35.79
CA ILE A 952 -6.10 -9.60 -36.71
C ILE A 952 -6.83 -9.63 -38.05
N ASP A 953 -8.17 -9.77 -38.01
CA ASP A 953 -9.04 -9.76 -39.20
C ASP A 953 -8.90 -8.42 -39.96
N PHE A 954 -8.82 -7.29 -39.27
CA PHE A 954 -8.60 -5.97 -39.88
C PHE A 954 -7.17 -5.80 -40.44
N ASN A 955 -6.13 -6.14 -39.67
CA ASN A 955 -4.73 -6.06 -40.10
C ASN A 955 -4.49 -6.86 -41.40
N LEU A 956 -5.05 -8.07 -41.49
CA LEU A 956 -4.97 -8.91 -42.69
C LEU A 956 -5.69 -8.26 -43.88
N ARG A 957 -6.92 -7.75 -43.70
CA ARG A 957 -7.64 -7.04 -44.77
C ARG A 957 -6.89 -5.80 -45.27
N VAL A 958 -6.32 -5.00 -44.36
CA VAL A 958 -5.54 -3.80 -44.71
C VAL A 958 -4.28 -4.18 -45.49
N HIS A 959 -3.55 -5.21 -45.06
CA HIS A 959 -2.39 -5.70 -45.80
C HIS A 959 -2.77 -6.25 -47.19
N ASN A 960 -3.77 -7.13 -47.26
CA ASN A 960 -4.18 -7.74 -48.53
C ASN A 960 -4.83 -6.72 -49.49
N ALA A 961 -5.37 -5.60 -49.00
CA ALA A 961 -5.77 -4.45 -49.83
C ALA A 961 -4.57 -3.63 -50.38
N GLY A 962 -3.33 -4.03 -50.09
CA GLY A 962 -2.10 -3.40 -50.58
C GLY A 962 -1.64 -2.19 -49.77
N LEU A 963 -2.28 -1.90 -48.64
CA LEU A 963 -1.95 -0.74 -47.81
C LEU A 963 -0.71 -0.99 -46.93
N LEU A 964 0.00 0.08 -46.59
CA LEU A 964 1.21 -0.01 -45.75
C LEU A 964 0.85 0.05 -44.26
N ILE A 965 1.33 -0.96 -43.51
CA ILE A 965 1.23 -1.06 -42.05
C ILE A 965 2.64 -0.93 -41.47
N CYS A 966 2.86 -0.03 -40.51
CA CYS A 966 4.19 0.24 -39.96
C CYS A 966 4.21 0.25 -38.42
N ARG A 967 4.89 -0.72 -37.81
CA ARG A 967 5.16 -0.72 -36.37
C ARG A 967 6.48 -0.03 -36.08
N PHE A 968 6.47 0.93 -35.15
CA PHE A 968 7.66 1.60 -34.64
C PHE A 968 8.26 0.76 -33.50
N ASN A 969 9.43 0.14 -33.71
CA ASN A 969 10.05 -0.76 -32.73
C ASN A 969 10.88 -0.01 -31.66
N ASN A 970 11.27 1.23 -31.94
CA ASN A 970 11.99 2.10 -31.01
C ASN A 970 11.09 2.68 -29.90
N PHE A 971 9.77 2.62 -30.04
CA PHE A 971 8.83 3.07 -29.01
C PHE A 971 8.05 1.90 -28.41
N ASN A 972 8.04 1.81 -27.08
CA ASN A 972 7.31 0.81 -26.33
C ASN A 972 6.07 1.42 -25.65
N VAL A 973 4.92 0.78 -25.78
CA VAL A 973 3.74 1.03 -24.93
C VAL A 973 3.64 -0.03 -23.81
N MET A 974 3.35 0.43 -22.60
CA MET A 974 3.08 -0.41 -21.43
C MET A 974 1.57 -0.51 -21.19
N LYS A 975 1.10 -1.73 -20.89
CA LYS A 975 -0.28 -1.99 -20.51
C LYS A 975 -0.36 -2.46 -19.06
N LYS A 976 -1.19 -1.80 -18.24
CA LYS A 976 -1.42 -2.18 -16.83
C LYS A 976 -2.27 -3.45 -16.72
N GLN A 977 -1.97 -4.27 -15.71
CA GLN A 977 -2.78 -5.43 -15.37
C GLN A 977 -4.08 -4.96 -14.70
N ILE A 978 -5.23 -5.29 -15.30
CA ILE A 978 -6.55 -4.99 -14.75
C ILE A 978 -7.33 -6.29 -14.61
N ALA A 979 -7.71 -6.64 -13.38
CA ALA A 979 -8.39 -7.91 -13.08
C ALA A 979 -9.86 -7.93 -13.53
N ILE A 980 -10.49 -6.76 -13.65
CA ILE A 980 -11.92 -6.55 -13.89
C ILE A 980 -12.14 -6.02 -15.32
N GLY A 981 -13.31 -6.29 -15.92
CA GLY A 981 -13.70 -5.81 -17.25
C GLY A 981 -12.90 -6.43 -18.40
N GLY A 982 -12.96 -5.81 -19.59
CA GLY A 982 -12.42 -6.38 -20.83
C GLY A 982 -13.25 -7.57 -21.34
N HIS A 983 -12.64 -8.45 -22.15
CA HIS A 983 -13.29 -9.64 -22.72
C HIS A 983 -13.81 -10.67 -21.69
N ARG A 984 -13.63 -10.44 -20.38
CA ARG A 984 -14.08 -11.32 -19.28
C ARG A 984 -15.58 -11.19 -18.94
N THR A 985 -16.27 -10.21 -19.50
CA THR A 985 -17.66 -9.86 -19.12
C THR A 985 -18.75 -10.79 -19.68
N PHE A 986 -18.49 -11.45 -20.81
CA PHE A 986 -19.51 -12.22 -21.53
C PHE A 986 -19.67 -13.66 -21.01
N ILE A 987 -20.27 -13.83 -19.83
CA ILE A 987 -20.60 -15.14 -19.26
C ILE A 987 -21.83 -15.74 -19.97
N ILE A 988 -21.63 -16.78 -20.79
CA ILE A 988 -22.70 -17.50 -21.47
C ILE A 988 -23.51 -18.33 -20.46
N LYS A 989 -24.76 -17.91 -20.20
CA LYS A 989 -25.71 -18.58 -19.29
C LYS A 989 -26.89 -19.19 -20.04
N SER A 990 -27.49 -20.24 -19.46
CA SER A 990 -28.79 -20.78 -19.88
C SER A 990 -29.94 -19.87 -19.42
N LYS A 991 -30.96 -19.63 -20.27
CA LYS A 991 -32.21 -18.93 -19.87
C LYS A 991 -33.19 -19.82 -19.08
N VAL A 992 -32.83 -21.06 -18.72
CA VAL A 992 -33.80 -22.08 -18.23
C VAL A 992 -33.59 -22.51 -16.75
N ASN A 993 -32.44 -22.24 -16.15
CA ASN A 993 -32.16 -22.55 -14.73
C ASN A 993 -31.63 -21.31 -14.00
N ASP A 994 -32.20 -20.98 -12.83
CA ASP A 994 -31.71 -19.88 -11.96
C ASP A 994 -30.31 -20.15 -11.36
N VAL A 995 -29.85 -21.40 -11.37
CA VAL A 995 -28.51 -21.78 -10.91
C VAL A 995 -27.48 -21.59 -12.04
N PRO A 996 -26.53 -20.64 -11.91
CA PRO A 996 -25.55 -20.37 -12.96
C PRO A 996 -24.56 -21.52 -13.12
N SER A 997 -24.78 -22.34 -14.15
CA SER A 997 -23.92 -23.45 -14.54
C SER A 997 -23.23 -23.14 -15.87
N THR A 998 -21.93 -23.41 -15.97
CA THR A 998 -21.13 -23.15 -17.17
C THR A 998 -21.50 -24.12 -18.30
N VAL A 999 -22.17 -23.61 -19.32
CA VAL A 999 -22.56 -24.40 -20.50
C VAL A 999 -21.32 -24.75 -21.33
N PRO A 1000 -21.07 -26.03 -21.68
CA PRO A 1000 -19.89 -26.43 -22.44
C PRO A 1000 -19.99 -25.97 -23.91
N PRO A 1001 -18.87 -25.62 -24.59
CA PRO A 1001 -18.90 -25.07 -25.95
C PRO A 1001 -19.61 -25.92 -27.00
N SER A 1002 -19.64 -27.24 -26.85
CA SER A 1002 -20.39 -28.14 -27.75
C SER A 1002 -21.92 -27.99 -27.69
N GLN A 1003 -22.45 -27.21 -26.75
CA GLN A 1003 -23.88 -26.88 -26.63
C GLN A 1003 -24.21 -25.45 -27.11
N TYR A 1004 -23.23 -24.66 -27.57
CA TYR A 1004 -23.46 -23.32 -28.13
C TYR A 1004 -24.14 -23.35 -29.51
N ILE A 1005 -24.28 -24.55 -30.07
CA ILE A 1005 -24.78 -24.84 -31.42
C ILE A 1005 -25.68 -26.08 -31.35
N CYS A 1006 -26.74 -26.09 -32.15
CA CYS A 1006 -27.75 -27.13 -32.21
C CYS A 1006 -28.18 -27.45 -33.65
N ALA A 1007 -28.95 -28.52 -33.85
CA ALA A 1007 -29.58 -28.78 -35.15
C ALA A 1007 -30.78 -27.83 -35.37
N PRO A 1008 -31.08 -27.39 -36.60
CA PRO A 1008 -32.13 -26.39 -36.88
C PRO A 1008 -33.50 -26.71 -36.26
N ASP A 1009 -33.93 -27.96 -36.33
CA ASP A 1009 -35.26 -28.42 -35.91
C ASP A 1009 -35.31 -28.92 -34.45
N SER A 1010 -34.29 -28.62 -33.63
CA SER A 1010 -34.13 -29.18 -32.28
C SER A 1010 -34.80 -28.37 -31.15
N LYS A 1011 -35.35 -29.07 -30.16
CA LYS A 1011 -36.01 -28.49 -28.98
C LYS A 1011 -35.02 -28.24 -27.83
N HIS A 1012 -33.96 -27.47 -28.08
CA HIS A 1012 -32.88 -27.26 -27.11
C HIS A 1012 -32.97 -25.96 -26.30
N THR A 1013 -32.18 -25.92 -25.23
CA THR A 1013 -32.11 -24.87 -24.21
C THR A 1013 -31.54 -23.57 -24.80
N PHE A 1014 -32.29 -22.47 -24.69
CA PHE A 1014 -31.85 -21.16 -25.19
C PHE A 1014 -30.76 -20.54 -24.30
N LEU A 1015 -29.69 -20.05 -24.92
CA LEU A 1015 -28.58 -19.37 -24.25
C LEU A 1015 -28.78 -17.85 -24.29
N SER A 1016 -28.41 -17.18 -23.21
CA SER A 1016 -28.48 -15.72 -23.07
C SER A 1016 -27.21 -15.05 -23.62
N ALA A 1017 -26.91 -15.29 -24.90
CA ALA A 1017 -25.72 -14.75 -25.57
C ALA A 1017 -25.96 -14.56 -27.08
N PRO A 1018 -25.38 -13.53 -27.72
CA PRO A 1018 -25.51 -13.29 -29.16
C PRO A 1018 -24.96 -14.44 -30.00
N ALA A 1019 -25.58 -14.68 -31.17
CA ALA A 1019 -25.22 -15.75 -32.10
C ALA A 1019 -23.73 -15.72 -32.52
N GLN A 1020 -23.20 -14.51 -32.78
CA GLN A 1020 -21.82 -14.25 -33.15
C GLN A 1020 -20.82 -14.73 -32.08
N LEU A 1021 -21.09 -14.43 -30.81
CA LEU A 1021 -20.25 -14.84 -29.68
C LEU A 1021 -20.30 -16.36 -29.47
N LEU A 1022 -21.49 -16.96 -29.57
CA LEU A 1022 -21.65 -18.42 -29.51
C LEU A 1022 -20.86 -19.13 -30.61
N LEU A 1023 -20.87 -18.58 -31.83
CA LEU A 1023 -20.10 -19.10 -32.97
C LEU A 1023 -18.59 -18.96 -32.75
N GLU A 1024 -18.07 -17.78 -32.39
CA GLU A 1024 -16.64 -17.58 -32.12
C GLU A 1024 -16.15 -18.54 -31.03
N LYS A 1025 -16.92 -18.71 -29.94
CA LYS A 1025 -16.54 -19.61 -28.85
C LYS A 1025 -16.69 -21.09 -29.19
N TYR A 1026 -17.68 -21.47 -30.00
CA TYR A 1026 -17.76 -22.83 -30.53
C TYR A 1026 -16.53 -23.15 -31.39
N LEU A 1027 -16.17 -22.26 -32.33
CA LEU A 1027 -15.04 -22.45 -33.22
C LEU A 1027 -13.71 -22.51 -32.45
N GLN A 1028 -13.48 -21.62 -31.49
CA GLN A 1028 -12.25 -21.61 -30.67
C GLN A 1028 -12.00 -22.95 -29.95
N HIS A 1029 -13.04 -23.59 -29.42
CA HIS A 1029 -12.88 -24.82 -28.60
C HIS A 1029 -13.19 -26.14 -29.32
N THR A 1030 -13.98 -26.10 -30.41
CA THR A 1030 -14.53 -27.31 -31.06
C THR A 1030 -13.91 -27.60 -32.43
N SER A 1031 -13.17 -26.67 -33.04
CA SER A 1031 -12.65 -26.83 -34.41
C SER A 1031 -11.70 -28.01 -34.61
N GLN A 1032 -11.04 -28.50 -33.56
CA GLN A 1032 -10.33 -29.80 -33.57
C GLN A 1032 -11.18 -30.99 -34.05
N ARG A 1033 -12.51 -30.95 -33.85
CA ARG A 1033 -13.46 -31.96 -34.35
C ARG A 1033 -13.99 -31.65 -35.75
N LEU A 1034 -14.04 -30.37 -36.12
CA LEU A 1034 -14.53 -29.89 -37.42
C LEU A 1034 -13.47 -30.06 -38.52
N PHE A 1035 -12.23 -29.67 -38.23
CA PHE A 1035 -11.08 -29.65 -39.15
C PHE A 1035 -9.95 -30.63 -38.71
N PRO A 1036 -10.22 -31.93 -38.50
CA PRO A 1036 -9.28 -32.85 -37.84
C PRO A 1036 -7.99 -33.13 -38.62
N LEU A 1037 -7.95 -32.88 -39.94
CA LEU A 1037 -6.73 -33.05 -40.75
C LEU A 1037 -5.70 -31.93 -40.55
N SER A 1038 -6.10 -30.80 -39.98
CA SER A 1038 -5.25 -29.62 -39.70
C SER A 1038 -4.70 -29.59 -38.27
N LEU A 1039 -5.11 -30.54 -37.42
CA LEU A 1039 -4.78 -30.56 -36.00
C LEU A 1039 -3.25 -30.72 -35.82
N ARG A 1040 -2.60 -29.66 -35.31
CA ARG A 1040 -1.14 -29.54 -35.18
C ARG A 1040 -0.37 -29.74 -36.50
N ASN A 1041 -1.01 -29.47 -37.64
CA ASN A 1041 -0.50 -29.81 -38.97
C ASN A 1041 -0.28 -28.55 -39.82
N TYR A 1042 0.90 -27.94 -39.70
CA TYR A 1042 1.21 -26.65 -40.34
C TYR A 1042 1.28 -26.72 -41.88
N SER A 1043 1.65 -27.86 -42.47
CA SER A 1043 1.77 -28.02 -43.92
C SER A 1043 0.42 -28.07 -44.65
N HIS A 1044 -0.68 -28.26 -43.91
CA HIS A 1044 -2.04 -28.34 -44.43
C HIS A 1044 -2.98 -27.46 -43.60
N PRO A 1045 -2.95 -26.13 -43.79
CA PRO A 1045 -3.82 -25.20 -43.07
C PRO A 1045 -5.27 -25.25 -43.60
N VAL A 1046 -6.18 -24.65 -42.82
CA VAL A 1046 -7.55 -24.37 -43.26
C VAL A 1046 -7.56 -23.08 -44.08
N LEU A 1047 -8.12 -23.11 -45.29
CA LEU A 1047 -8.33 -21.91 -46.10
C LEU A 1047 -9.48 -21.07 -45.53
N SER A 1048 -9.21 -19.81 -45.23
CA SER A 1048 -10.19 -18.82 -44.76
C SER A 1048 -10.27 -17.69 -45.79
N VAL A 1049 -11.46 -17.48 -46.35
CA VAL A 1049 -11.68 -16.51 -47.44
C VAL A 1049 -12.29 -15.23 -46.89
N ASP A 1050 -11.65 -14.08 -47.18
CA ASP A 1050 -11.98 -12.70 -46.81
C ASP A 1050 -12.11 -12.36 -45.32
N CYS A 1051 -12.32 -13.35 -44.44
CA CYS A 1051 -12.76 -13.14 -43.06
C CYS A 1051 -12.07 -14.10 -42.07
N TYR A 1052 -11.07 -13.60 -41.34
CA TYR A 1052 -10.33 -14.40 -40.34
C TYR A 1052 -11.21 -14.75 -39.14
N LEU A 1053 -11.10 -16.00 -38.66
CA LEU A 1053 -11.83 -16.55 -37.52
C LEU A 1053 -10.89 -17.42 -36.67
N ASN A 1054 -11.04 -17.34 -35.34
CA ASN A 1054 -10.28 -18.19 -34.43
C ASN A 1054 -10.84 -19.62 -34.42
N LEU A 1055 -10.03 -20.58 -34.85
CA LEU A 1055 -10.29 -22.04 -34.83
C LEU A 1055 -9.52 -22.75 -33.70
N GLY A 1056 -8.98 -22.01 -32.74
CA GLY A 1056 -8.14 -22.50 -31.65
C GLY A 1056 -6.67 -22.70 -32.05
N PRO A 1057 -5.75 -22.74 -31.07
CA PRO A 1057 -4.30 -22.66 -31.31
C PRO A 1057 -3.72 -23.89 -32.03
N GLU A 1058 -4.40 -25.04 -31.99
CA GLU A 1058 -3.96 -26.25 -32.69
C GLU A 1058 -4.36 -26.30 -34.18
N VAL A 1059 -5.05 -25.29 -34.71
CA VAL A 1059 -5.51 -25.23 -36.10
C VAL A 1059 -4.90 -24.01 -36.79
N THR A 1060 -4.07 -24.23 -37.82
CA THR A 1060 -3.47 -23.15 -38.61
C THR A 1060 -4.45 -22.64 -39.67
N VAL A 1061 -4.56 -21.32 -39.82
CA VAL A 1061 -5.47 -20.65 -40.77
C VAL A 1061 -4.68 -19.92 -41.85
N CYS A 1062 -4.94 -20.23 -43.13
CA CYS A 1062 -4.42 -19.49 -44.26
C CYS A 1062 -5.47 -18.48 -44.73
N TYR A 1063 -5.22 -17.19 -44.52
CA TYR A 1063 -6.11 -16.11 -44.94
C TYR A 1063 -5.85 -15.68 -46.39
N VAL A 1064 -6.92 -15.57 -47.20
CA VAL A 1064 -6.87 -15.11 -48.59
C VAL A 1064 -8.07 -14.22 -48.87
N SER A 1065 -7.89 -13.05 -49.48
CA SER A 1065 -9.02 -12.23 -49.96
C SER A 1065 -9.40 -12.59 -51.40
N SER A 1066 -10.71 -12.61 -51.69
CA SER A 1066 -11.24 -12.82 -53.04
C SER A 1066 -11.31 -11.55 -53.90
N ARG A 1067 -11.10 -10.38 -53.29
CA ARG A 1067 -11.30 -9.08 -53.95
C ARG A 1067 -10.29 -8.83 -55.08
N PRO A 1068 -10.68 -8.15 -56.17
CA PRO A 1068 -9.77 -7.79 -57.26
C PRO A 1068 -8.52 -7.05 -56.76
N HIS A 1069 -7.38 -7.32 -57.39
CA HIS A 1069 -6.06 -6.73 -57.09
C HIS A 1069 -5.50 -6.99 -55.67
N SER A 1070 -6.10 -7.87 -54.87
CA SER A 1070 -5.61 -8.20 -53.52
C SER A 1070 -4.20 -8.81 -53.54
N ILE A 1071 -3.33 -8.33 -52.65
CA ILE A 1071 -2.02 -8.91 -52.37
C ILE A 1071 -2.20 -10.09 -51.40
N ASN A 1072 -2.35 -11.29 -51.96
CA ASN A 1072 -2.48 -12.52 -51.19
C ASN A 1072 -1.13 -13.22 -50.99
N ILE A 1073 -1.04 -14.02 -49.93
CA ILE A 1073 0.11 -14.90 -49.67
C ILE A 1073 0.24 -15.96 -50.79
N SER A 1074 1.46 -16.42 -51.06
CA SER A 1074 1.67 -17.46 -52.09
C SER A 1074 1.13 -18.81 -51.62
N THR A 1075 0.09 -19.30 -52.32
CA THR A 1075 -0.50 -20.63 -52.08
C THR A 1075 -0.04 -21.68 -53.10
N ALA A 1076 1.01 -21.40 -53.87
CA ALA A 1076 1.49 -22.29 -54.92
C ALA A 1076 2.00 -23.63 -54.34
N GLY A 1077 1.41 -24.74 -54.77
CA GLY A 1077 1.74 -26.08 -54.27
C GLY A 1077 1.16 -26.45 -52.90
N LEU A 1078 0.39 -25.55 -52.27
CA LEU A 1078 -0.21 -25.80 -50.96
C LEU A 1078 -1.48 -26.67 -51.08
N LEU A 1079 -1.61 -27.68 -50.23
CA LEU A 1079 -2.79 -28.54 -50.11
C LEU A 1079 -3.53 -28.22 -48.81
N PHE A 1080 -4.80 -27.83 -48.89
CA PHE A 1080 -5.58 -27.40 -47.74
C PHE A 1080 -6.32 -28.56 -47.05
N SER A 1081 -6.34 -28.55 -45.72
CA SER A 1081 -7.06 -29.53 -44.88
C SER A 1081 -8.56 -29.23 -44.74
N GLY A 1082 -8.99 -28.04 -45.15
CA GLY A 1082 -10.36 -27.59 -45.06
C GLY A 1082 -10.57 -26.19 -45.64
N LEU A 1083 -11.85 -25.81 -45.73
CA LEU A 1083 -12.33 -24.55 -46.27
C LEU A 1083 -13.35 -23.93 -45.31
N LEU A 1084 -13.10 -22.69 -44.89
CA LEU A 1084 -13.96 -21.88 -44.03
C LEU A 1084 -14.48 -20.67 -44.81
N LEU A 1085 -15.79 -20.60 -44.94
CA LEU A 1085 -16.53 -19.58 -45.68
C LEU A 1085 -17.52 -18.90 -44.73
N TYR A 1086 -17.22 -17.68 -44.28
CA TYR A 1086 -18.10 -16.91 -43.38
C TYR A 1086 -18.71 -15.71 -44.10
N VAL A 1087 -20.04 -15.71 -44.24
CA VAL A 1087 -20.87 -14.61 -44.81
C VAL A 1087 -20.21 -14.02 -46.06
N CYS A 1088 -19.97 -14.88 -47.05
CA CYS A 1088 -19.06 -14.63 -48.16
C CYS A 1088 -19.40 -13.35 -48.94
N ASP A 1089 -18.37 -12.58 -49.28
CA ASP A 1089 -18.49 -11.49 -50.23
C ASP A 1089 -18.99 -12.02 -51.60
N SER A 1090 -19.64 -11.13 -52.34
CA SER A 1090 -20.03 -11.27 -53.73
C SER A 1090 -18.86 -11.70 -54.63
N PHE A 1091 -17.64 -11.22 -54.35
CA PHE A 1091 -16.42 -11.52 -55.09
C PHE A 1091 -15.94 -12.98 -54.96
N VAL A 1092 -16.34 -13.70 -53.91
CA VAL A 1092 -16.08 -15.16 -53.82
C VAL A 1092 -16.89 -15.85 -54.92
N THR A 1093 -16.22 -16.60 -55.80
CA THR A 1093 -16.84 -17.31 -56.94
C THR A 1093 -16.32 -18.74 -57.04
N ALA A 1094 -17.06 -19.63 -57.71
CA ALA A 1094 -16.61 -21.01 -57.94
C ALA A 1094 -15.25 -21.05 -58.68
N GLY A 1095 -15.07 -20.23 -59.71
CA GLY A 1095 -13.79 -20.06 -60.43
C GLY A 1095 -12.67 -19.39 -59.62
N PHE A 1096 -12.96 -18.79 -58.46
CA PHE A 1096 -11.94 -18.42 -57.47
C PHE A 1096 -11.57 -19.61 -56.59
N LEU A 1097 -12.55 -20.37 -56.09
CA LEU A 1097 -12.30 -21.53 -55.22
C LEU A 1097 -11.57 -22.69 -55.93
N LYS A 1098 -11.89 -22.93 -57.21
CA LYS A 1098 -11.24 -23.95 -58.07
C LYS A 1098 -9.74 -23.68 -58.37
N LYS A 1099 -9.16 -22.61 -57.80
CA LYS A 1099 -7.71 -22.32 -57.81
C LYS A 1099 -6.94 -22.98 -56.66
N PHE A 1100 -7.65 -23.48 -55.63
CA PHE A 1100 -7.07 -24.10 -54.46
C PHE A 1100 -7.26 -25.61 -54.51
N HIS A 1101 -6.38 -26.37 -53.85
CA HIS A 1101 -6.40 -27.83 -53.88
C HIS A 1101 -6.55 -28.39 -52.47
N PHE A 1102 -7.47 -29.32 -52.29
CA PHE A 1102 -7.86 -29.83 -50.97
C PHE A 1102 -7.46 -31.30 -50.80
N LEU A 1103 -7.17 -31.68 -49.56
CA LEU A 1103 -6.97 -33.09 -49.21
C LEU A 1103 -8.30 -33.87 -49.33
N LYS A 1104 -8.23 -35.14 -49.77
CA LYS A 1104 -9.39 -36.05 -49.73
C LYS A 1104 -9.91 -36.16 -48.29
N GLY A 1105 -11.20 -35.87 -48.06
CA GLY A 1105 -11.78 -35.79 -46.71
C GLY A 1105 -11.48 -34.50 -45.93
N ALA A 1106 -10.93 -33.46 -46.59
CA ALA A 1106 -10.89 -32.10 -46.08
C ALA A 1106 -12.28 -31.62 -45.63
N ALA A 1107 -12.34 -30.76 -44.62
CA ALA A 1107 -13.60 -30.29 -44.04
C ALA A 1107 -14.05 -28.93 -44.62
N LEU A 1108 -15.30 -28.85 -45.05
CA LEU A 1108 -15.96 -27.59 -45.40
C LEU A 1108 -16.77 -27.08 -44.20
N CYS A 1109 -16.77 -25.77 -43.98
CA CYS A 1109 -17.71 -25.06 -43.11
C CYS A 1109 -18.17 -23.77 -43.82
N VAL A 1110 -19.46 -23.70 -44.18
CA VAL A 1110 -20.08 -22.51 -44.77
C VAL A 1110 -21.07 -21.91 -43.78
N ILE A 1111 -20.87 -20.65 -43.38
CA ILE A 1111 -21.63 -19.94 -42.35
C ILE A 1111 -22.34 -18.74 -42.98
N CYS A 1112 -23.65 -18.60 -42.74
CA CYS A 1112 -24.51 -17.55 -43.31
C CYS A 1112 -25.50 -17.02 -42.27
N GLN A 1113 -26.12 -15.86 -42.58
CA GLN A 1113 -27.09 -15.21 -41.70
C GLN A 1113 -28.43 -15.97 -41.60
N ASP A 1114 -28.79 -16.75 -42.64
CA ASP A 1114 -30.02 -17.52 -42.71
C ASP A 1114 -29.89 -18.76 -43.60
N ARG A 1115 -30.88 -19.66 -43.50
CA ARG A 1115 -30.94 -20.95 -44.21
C ARG A 1115 -31.07 -20.84 -45.73
N ASN A 1116 -31.68 -19.79 -46.25
CA ASN A 1116 -31.81 -19.56 -47.69
C ASN A 1116 -30.48 -19.02 -48.26
N SER A 1117 -29.87 -18.02 -47.61
CA SER A 1117 -28.53 -17.52 -47.98
C SER A 1117 -27.46 -18.62 -47.95
N LEU A 1118 -27.57 -19.55 -46.99
CA LEU A 1118 -26.69 -20.73 -46.90
C LEU A 1118 -26.82 -21.62 -48.16
N ARG A 1119 -28.06 -21.98 -48.54
CA ARG A 1119 -28.34 -22.81 -49.72
C ARG A 1119 -27.98 -22.10 -51.03
N GLN A 1120 -28.29 -20.82 -51.14
CA GLN A 1120 -27.90 -19.99 -52.29
C GLN A 1120 -26.38 -19.93 -52.43
N THR A 1121 -25.63 -19.80 -51.33
CA THR A 1121 -24.16 -19.78 -51.34
C THR A 1121 -23.56 -21.12 -51.79
N VAL A 1122 -24.13 -22.25 -51.36
CA VAL A 1122 -23.71 -23.60 -51.82
C VAL A 1122 -23.85 -23.74 -53.33
N VAL A 1123 -25.00 -23.36 -53.90
CA VAL A 1123 -25.26 -23.43 -55.35
C VAL A 1123 -24.41 -22.41 -56.13
N ARG A 1124 -24.32 -21.16 -55.66
CA ARG A 1124 -23.55 -20.06 -56.27
C ARG A 1124 -22.05 -20.34 -56.38
N LEU A 1125 -21.54 -21.23 -55.53
CA LEU A 1125 -20.12 -21.60 -55.45
C LEU A 1125 -19.84 -23.02 -55.98
N GLU A 1126 -20.82 -23.68 -56.60
CA GLU A 1126 -20.69 -25.01 -57.23
C GLU A 1126 -20.20 -26.11 -56.26
N LEU A 1127 -20.40 -25.94 -54.95
CA LEU A 1127 -19.75 -26.78 -53.93
C LEU A 1127 -20.19 -28.24 -53.96
N GLU A 1128 -21.37 -28.56 -54.51
CA GLU A 1128 -21.87 -29.93 -54.63
C GLU A 1128 -21.11 -30.79 -55.66
N GLU A 1129 -20.28 -30.19 -56.52
CA GLU A 1129 -19.42 -30.93 -57.46
C GLU A 1129 -18.25 -31.64 -56.76
N GLU A 1130 -17.63 -30.98 -55.77
CA GLU A 1130 -16.38 -31.43 -55.11
C GLU A 1130 -16.59 -31.83 -53.63
N TRP A 1131 -17.68 -31.38 -53.00
CA TRP A 1131 -17.93 -31.55 -51.56
C TRP A 1131 -19.19 -32.34 -51.29
N ARG A 1132 -19.04 -33.45 -50.54
CA ARG A 1132 -20.15 -34.25 -50.05
C ARG A 1132 -20.83 -33.56 -48.86
N LEU A 1133 -21.98 -32.96 -49.13
CA LEU A 1133 -22.87 -32.32 -48.15
C LEU A 1133 -23.95 -33.31 -47.64
N ARG A 1134 -24.54 -33.05 -46.47
CA ARG A 1134 -25.76 -33.73 -46.00
C ARG A 1134 -26.63 -32.82 -45.14
N LEU A 1135 -27.94 -33.01 -45.19
CA LEU A 1135 -28.92 -32.28 -44.37
C LEU A 1135 -28.74 -32.45 -42.84
N ARG A 1136 -28.17 -33.57 -42.40
CA ARG A 1136 -27.88 -33.81 -40.97
C ARG A 1136 -26.57 -33.17 -40.48
N ASP A 1137 -25.77 -32.67 -41.42
CA ASP A 1137 -24.48 -32.02 -41.17
C ASP A 1137 -24.67 -30.46 -41.24
N GLU A 1138 -25.93 -29.99 -41.11
CA GLU A 1138 -26.42 -28.60 -41.04
C GLU A 1138 -26.78 -28.21 -39.59
N PHE A 1139 -26.41 -26.99 -39.16
CA PHE A 1139 -26.46 -26.53 -37.76
C PHE A 1139 -26.86 -25.05 -37.64
N GLN A 1140 -27.28 -24.63 -36.45
CA GLN A 1140 -27.54 -23.23 -36.07
C GLN A 1140 -27.00 -22.89 -34.67
N THR A 1141 -26.77 -21.62 -34.36
CA THR A 1141 -26.38 -21.17 -33.01
C THR A 1141 -27.53 -21.26 -31.99
N ALA A 1142 -27.22 -21.59 -30.74
CA ALA A 1142 -28.20 -21.83 -29.66
C ALA A 1142 -28.59 -20.55 -28.87
N ASN A 1143 -28.52 -19.38 -29.51
CA ASN A 1143 -28.93 -18.09 -28.95
C ASN A 1143 -30.45 -18.04 -28.67
N SER A 1144 -30.87 -17.04 -27.91
CA SER A 1144 -32.28 -16.85 -27.58
C SER A 1144 -33.12 -16.40 -28.79
N LYS A 1145 -34.44 -16.60 -28.72
CA LYS A 1145 -35.38 -16.27 -29.80
C LYS A 1145 -35.48 -14.78 -30.14
N GLU A 1146 -34.99 -13.92 -29.25
CA GLU A 1146 -34.90 -12.47 -29.49
C GLU A 1146 -33.79 -12.16 -30.53
N ASP A 1147 -32.77 -13.01 -30.62
CA ASP A 1147 -31.64 -12.88 -31.54
C ASP A 1147 -31.86 -13.74 -32.81
N LYS A 1148 -31.40 -13.25 -33.98
CA LYS A 1148 -31.34 -14.06 -35.20
C LYS A 1148 -30.18 -15.08 -35.10
N PRO A 1149 -30.42 -16.41 -35.19
CA PRO A 1149 -29.35 -17.40 -35.17
C PRO A 1149 -28.55 -17.41 -36.48
N LEU A 1150 -27.25 -17.70 -36.39
CA LEU A 1150 -26.39 -17.96 -37.55
C LEU A 1150 -26.52 -19.44 -37.94
N PHE A 1151 -26.64 -19.70 -39.24
CA PHE A 1151 -26.78 -21.04 -39.81
C PHE A 1151 -25.48 -21.44 -40.49
N PHE A 1152 -25.10 -22.72 -40.40
CA PHE A 1152 -23.95 -23.22 -41.13
C PHE A 1152 -24.06 -24.68 -41.55
N LEU A 1153 -23.41 -25.01 -42.65
CA LEU A 1153 -23.37 -26.34 -43.24
C LEU A 1153 -21.94 -26.86 -43.23
N THR A 1154 -21.78 -28.12 -42.85
CA THR A 1154 -20.49 -28.81 -42.86
C THR A 1154 -20.45 -29.90 -43.94
N GLY A 1155 -19.26 -30.13 -44.50
CA GLY A 1155 -19.10 -31.03 -45.65
C GLY A 1155 -17.73 -31.70 -45.71
N LYS A 1156 -17.57 -32.64 -46.63
CA LYS A 1156 -16.31 -33.37 -46.84
C LYS A 1156 -15.91 -33.45 -48.31
N HIS A 1157 -14.68 -33.05 -48.63
CA HIS A 1157 -14.15 -33.19 -49.98
C HIS A 1157 -14.12 -34.66 -50.40
N VAL A 1158 -14.53 -34.92 -51.64
CA VAL A 1158 -14.62 -36.26 -52.24
C VAL A 1158 -13.26 -36.91 -52.42
#